data_AF-S7X611-F1
#
_entry.id   AF-S7X611-F1
#
_cell.length_a   1.000
_cell.length_b   1.000
_cell.length_c   1.000
_cell.angle_alpha   90.00
_cell.angle_beta   90.00
_cell.angle_gamma   90.00
#
_symmetry.space_group_name_H-M   'P 1'
#
loop_
_entity.id
_entity.type
_entity.pdbx_description
1 polymer ?
#
loop_
_entity_poly.entity_id
_entity_poly.type
_entity_poly.pdbx_seq_one_letter_code
_entity_poly.pdbx_strand_id
1 'polypeptide(L)'
;MIPIEEATKYIEKNKKPAIDRFEFRAFSEPYRVLAKILGRIDKGERRTYYSATDYIAVSEDAIHNNPWRTQEGMRLGMQLFGIIQAPYLADMWDFIDTTPYQKGYDRKAFRSVKTEDTLRNKLQVFTHFLSLSRKGFGGLTLHEHFQYSTYFPHGNSYFLATLLHNGNGMFDELLDDILQAEDEIGGVSADIIKALLLSEDEKHWEMVGKLLLAAQRQEGLRQTILEALDESGLGALKYMITIVLENDLARFTSVNRAVCTWFGLNWETPKKSVINRVLALAQSLILNLKEVDTLLKSKDNLEVLVALWSIAILDVDKANAKALDIVYNSEDRNKKILALYFIHTTDRTNDSLVEYFKNNLGKDYALDHWMAVNLPSNMLLDNETFKKLFEVAKTAEDKGKTYESKIFSWWSFTPSSYYFYQFLINGANEEQLELIANDLEILPTEFRESYIRKVFPKDYSYSFYNYEQDAKKKERLNYDENSWKRALARKAIYNRNELLMSTGLSLFSRMHLYDKDLEIAEDLLRRKHKNLRTSLIKLLVELPADRLRNSTTNLVTAKSIDQRIAGLEMLTLLHDENRQSNFVEDQIRLYNERPKITKNEQVYLDKFSDNAEEFDFSNGFGAIDYDNLTPLYIPQSRFEKKTNFFDKLGITTSESSGFKFKDFIDATKIVKEVNTLIDIVTKNKITNIKQKYIKGK
;
A
#
# COMPACT_ATOMS: atom_id res chain seq x y z
N MET A 1 14.84 -6.57 -37.28
CA MET A 1 13.57 -6.51 -36.50
C MET A 1 12.40 -6.14 -37.38
N ILE A 2 11.27 -6.84 -37.19
CA ILE A 2 9.97 -6.59 -37.84
C ILE A 2 9.08 -5.67 -36.97
N PRO A 3 7.98 -5.10 -37.50
CA PRO A 3 7.02 -4.35 -36.68
C PRO A 3 6.37 -5.19 -35.57
N ILE A 4 6.10 -4.58 -34.40
CA ILE A 4 5.54 -5.28 -33.24
C ILE A 4 4.14 -5.88 -33.52
N GLU A 5 3.36 -5.26 -34.41
CA GLU A 5 2.05 -5.75 -34.83
C GLU A 5 2.16 -7.07 -35.60
N GLU A 6 3.17 -7.19 -36.46
CA GLU A 6 3.45 -8.43 -37.21
C GLU A 6 3.92 -9.53 -36.27
N ALA A 7 4.82 -9.21 -35.35
CA ALA A 7 5.29 -10.15 -34.33
C ALA A 7 4.15 -10.65 -33.43
N THR A 8 3.28 -9.73 -32.98
CA THR A 8 2.10 -10.07 -32.17
C THR A 8 1.16 -10.98 -32.95
N LYS A 9 0.84 -10.64 -34.20
CA LYS A 9 -0.02 -11.45 -35.06
C LYS A 9 0.54 -12.85 -35.30
N TYR A 10 1.87 -12.98 -35.41
CA TYR A 10 2.52 -14.28 -35.57
C TYR A 10 2.35 -15.14 -34.32
N ILE A 11 2.67 -14.60 -33.15
CA ILE A 11 2.60 -15.31 -31.86
C ILE A 11 1.16 -15.73 -31.56
N GLU A 12 0.18 -14.84 -31.76
CA GLU A 12 -1.22 -15.12 -31.41
C GLU A 12 -1.84 -16.27 -32.21
N LYS A 13 -1.24 -16.71 -33.33
CA LYS A 13 -1.66 -17.94 -34.04
C LYS A 13 -1.64 -19.18 -33.16
N ASN A 14 -0.74 -19.19 -32.17
CA ASN A 14 -0.54 -20.29 -31.23
C ASN A 14 -1.23 -20.07 -29.88
N LYS A 15 -2.06 -19.03 -29.74
CA LYS A 15 -2.72 -18.64 -28.50
C LYS A 15 -3.63 -19.75 -27.98
N LYS A 16 -3.56 -19.99 -26.66
CA LYS A 16 -4.42 -20.95 -25.95
C LYS A 16 -5.47 -20.19 -25.12
N PRO A 17 -6.67 -20.76 -24.88
CA PRO A 17 -7.72 -20.13 -24.04
C PRO A 17 -7.23 -19.89 -22.61
N ALA A 18 -8.01 -19.27 -21.72
CA ALA A 18 -7.67 -19.25 -20.28
C ALA A 18 -7.78 -20.67 -19.67
N ILE A 19 -7.20 -20.90 -18.49
CA ILE A 19 -7.28 -22.19 -17.78
C ILE A 19 -8.63 -22.31 -17.09
N ASP A 20 -9.36 -23.40 -17.37
CA ASP A 20 -10.58 -23.74 -16.62
C ASP A 20 -10.26 -24.56 -15.36
N ARG A 21 -10.93 -24.24 -14.25
CA ARG A 21 -10.78 -24.93 -12.95
C ARG A 21 -11.12 -26.43 -13.00
N PHE A 22 -11.88 -26.88 -13.99
CA PHE A 22 -12.33 -28.26 -14.14
C PHE A 22 -11.44 -29.09 -15.08
N GLU A 23 -10.48 -28.48 -15.78
CA GLU A 23 -9.59 -29.16 -16.75
C GLU A 23 -8.68 -30.23 -16.13
N PHE A 24 -8.50 -30.24 -14.81
CA PHE A 24 -7.50 -31.07 -14.14
C PHE A 24 -8.08 -32.18 -13.26
N ARG A 25 -9.35 -32.56 -13.42
CA ARG A 25 -9.98 -33.62 -12.60
C ARG A 25 -9.26 -34.97 -12.67
N ALA A 26 -8.58 -35.26 -13.79
CA ALA A 26 -7.83 -36.50 -14.01
C ALA A 26 -6.44 -36.53 -13.37
N PHE A 27 -6.02 -35.45 -12.70
CA PHE A 27 -4.74 -35.37 -11.98
C PHE A 27 -4.93 -35.61 -10.49
N SER A 28 -3.89 -36.13 -9.85
CA SER A 28 -3.79 -36.27 -8.41
C SER A 28 -3.84 -34.89 -7.73
N GLU A 29 -4.18 -34.88 -6.44
CA GLU A 29 -4.43 -33.64 -5.70
C GLU A 29 -3.27 -32.62 -5.74
N PRO A 30 -1.99 -33.01 -5.55
CA PRO A 30 -0.86 -32.08 -5.66
C PRO A 30 -0.79 -31.37 -7.01
N TYR A 31 -0.97 -32.10 -8.11
CA TYR A 31 -0.90 -31.55 -9.47
C TYR A 31 -2.12 -30.69 -9.80
N ARG A 32 -3.30 -31.00 -9.24
CA ARG A 32 -4.48 -30.11 -9.33
C ARG A 32 -4.25 -28.78 -8.62
N VAL A 33 -3.66 -28.81 -7.43
CA VAL A 33 -3.35 -27.58 -6.68
C VAL A 33 -2.28 -26.78 -7.41
N LEU A 34 -1.21 -27.43 -7.88
CA LEU A 34 -0.17 -26.80 -8.71
C LEU A 34 -0.79 -26.11 -9.93
N ALA A 35 -1.62 -26.81 -10.71
CA ALA A 35 -2.29 -26.23 -11.88
C ALA A 35 -3.16 -25.00 -11.54
N LYS A 36 -3.88 -25.03 -10.41
CA LYS A 36 -4.70 -23.91 -9.93
C LYS A 36 -3.87 -22.70 -9.51
N ILE A 37 -2.71 -22.91 -8.88
CA ILE A 37 -1.76 -21.84 -8.54
C ILE A 37 -1.25 -21.20 -9.83
N LEU A 38 -0.73 -22.02 -10.75
CA LEU A 38 -0.16 -21.52 -12.00
C LEU A 38 -1.20 -20.81 -12.86
N GLY A 39 -2.44 -21.30 -12.87
CA GLY A 39 -3.57 -20.67 -13.56
C GLY A 39 -4.23 -19.50 -12.83
N ARG A 40 -3.73 -19.10 -11.65
CA ARG A 40 -4.31 -18.03 -10.80
C ARG A 40 -5.82 -18.21 -10.54
N ILE A 41 -6.23 -19.42 -10.19
CA ILE A 41 -7.64 -19.74 -9.93
C ILE A 41 -8.05 -19.23 -8.53
N ASP A 42 -9.18 -18.53 -8.46
CA ASP A 42 -9.81 -18.05 -7.21
C ASP A 42 -10.54 -19.21 -6.51
N LYS A 43 -10.44 -19.26 -5.17
CA LYS A 43 -11.05 -20.30 -4.30
C LYS A 43 -12.57 -20.16 -4.14
N GLY A 44 -13.18 -19.10 -4.66
CA GLY A 44 -14.61 -18.77 -4.52
C GLY A 44 -14.90 -17.80 -3.37
N GLU A 45 -13.88 -17.39 -2.61
CA GLU A 45 -13.99 -16.54 -1.43
C GLU A 45 -13.25 -15.22 -1.71
N ARG A 46 -13.93 -14.26 -2.35
CA ARG A 46 -13.49 -12.86 -2.57
C ARG A 46 -11.97 -12.67 -2.76
N ARG A 47 -11.44 -12.95 -3.96
CA ARG A 47 -10.03 -12.69 -4.32
C ARG A 47 -9.02 -13.50 -3.50
N THR A 48 -9.41 -14.66 -2.98
CA THR A 48 -8.49 -15.60 -2.34
C THR A 48 -8.02 -16.62 -3.37
N TYR A 49 -6.73 -16.64 -3.69
CA TYR A 49 -6.15 -17.53 -4.69
C TYR A 49 -5.42 -18.71 -4.04
N TYR A 50 -5.26 -19.80 -4.78
CA TYR A 50 -4.35 -20.88 -4.37
C TYR A 50 -2.91 -20.38 -4.31
N SER A 51 -2.15 -20.85 -3.33
CA SER A 51 -0.82 -20.36 -2.96
C SER A 51 0.17 -21.50 -2.67
N ALA A 52 1.45 -21.16 -2.45
CA ALA A 52 2.47 -22.14 -2.06
C ALA A 52 2.09 -22.94 -0.80
N THR A 53 1.42 -22.30 0.17
CA THR A 53 0.94 -22.95 1.40
C THR A 53 -0.07 -24.05 1.08
N ASP A 54 -0.96 -23.83 0.10
CA ASP A 54 -1.90 -24.87 -0.35
C ASP A 54 -1.18 -26.04 -1.01
N TYR A 55 -0.12 -25.77 -1.77
CA TYR A 55 0.67 -26.81 -2.44
C TYR A 55 1.48 -27.64 -1.44
N ILE A 56 2.08 -26.99 -0.44
CA ILE A 56 2.78 -27.65 0.67
C ILE A 56 1.83 -28.55 1.45
N ALA A 57 0.60 -28.10 1.71
CA ALA A 57 -0.37 -28.86 2.49
C ALA A 57 -0.78 -30.20 1.86
N VAL A 58 -0.67 -30.34 0.52
CA VAL A 58 -1.09 -31.55 -0.19
C VAL A 58 0.06 -32.38 -0.75
N SER A 59 1.29 -31.85 -0.77
CA SER A 59 2.45 -32.52 -1.36
C SER A 59 3.32 -33.16 -0.28
N GLU A 60 3.90 -34.34 -0.56
CA GLU A 60 4.77 -35.03 0.39
C GLU A 60 6.03 -34.22 0.76
N ASP A 61 6.66 -33.56 -0.21
CA ASP A 61 7.76 -32.62 0.00
C ASP A 61 7.80 -31.57 -1.12
N ALA A 62 6.95 -30.54 -1.02
CA ALA A 62 6.87 -29.48 -2.03
C ALA A 62 8.14 -28.62 -2.15
N ILE A 63 8.97 -28.57 -1.11
CA ILE A 63 10.14 -27.68 -1.06
C ILE A 63 11.31 -28.30 -1.83
N HIS A 64 11.55 -29.61 -1.65
CA HIS A 64 12.72 -30.26 -2.25
C HIS A 64 12.40 -30.98 -3.56
N ASN A 65 11.16 -31.45 -3.74
CA ASN A 65 10.80 -32.21 -4.93
C ASN A 65 10.61 -31.32 -6.16
N ASN A 66 10.96 -31.86 -7.33
CA ASN A 66 10.67 -31.26 -8.62
C ASN A 66 9.42 -31.93 -9.22
N PRO A 67 8.28 -31.23 -9.29
CA PRO A 67 7.03 -31.83 -9.75
C PRO A 67 7.08 -32.21 -11.23
N TRP A 68 7.94 -31.58 -12.03
CA TRP A 68 7.99 -31.79 -13.48
C TRP A 68 8.80 -33.01 -13.91
N ARG A 69 9.57 -33.63 -12.99
CA ARG A 69 10.35 -34.86 -13.26
C ARG A 69 9.47 -36.11 -13.36
N THR A 70 8.25 -36.07 -12.83
CA THR A 70 7.35 -37.24 -12.84
C THR A 70 6.60 -37.36 -14.17
N GLN A 71 6.10 -38.57 -14.47
CA GLN A 71 5.25 -38.78 -15.65
C GLN A 71 3.96 -37.96 -15.60
N GLU A 72 3.35 -37.82 -14.42
CA GLU A 72 2.16 -36.99 -14.23
C GLU A 72 2.47 -35.49 -14.41
N GLY A 73 3.62 -35.04 -13.90
CA GLY A 73 4.12 -33.68 -14.08
C GLY A 73 4.41 -33.34 -15.55
N MET A 74 5.03 -34.24 -16.30
CA MET A 74 5.24 -34.08 -17.74
C MET A 74 3.91 -33.94 -18.48
N ARG A 75 2.93 -34.81 -18.18
CA ARG A 75 1.57 -34.70 -18.74
C ARG A 75 0.91 -33.35 -18.44
N LEU A 76 1.01 -32.89 -17.18
CA LEU A 76 0.49 -31.58 -16.78
C LEU A 76 1.21 -30.46 -17.54
N GLY A 77 2.54 -30.55 -17.65
CA GLY A 77 3.38 -29.62 -18.39
C GLY A 77 2.97 -29.51 -19.86
N MET A 78 2.75 -30.63 -20.54
CA MET A 78 2.25 -30.65 -21.92
C MET A 78 0.88 -30.00 -22.06
N GLN A 79 -0.03 -30.22 -21.10
CA GLN A 79 -1.36 -29.60 -21.10
C GLN A 79 -1.28 -28.08 -20.87
N LEU A 80 -0.46 -27.64 -19.92
CA LEU A 80 -0.34 -26.23 -19.54
C LEU A 80 0.50 -25.42 -20.54
N PHE A 81 1.70 -25.89 -20.85
CA PHE A 81 2.74 -25.15 -21.59
C PHE A 81 2.90 -25.61 -23.05
N GLY A 82 2.39 -26.80 -23.41
CA GLY A 82 2.54 -27.36 -24.75
C GLY A 82 3.79 -28.24 -24.92
N ILE A 83 3.83 -28.97 -26.02
CA ILE A 83 4.83 -30.02 -26.26
C ILE A 83 6.25 -29.51 -26.46
N ILE A 84 6.41 -28.25 -26.88
CA ILE A 84 7.74 -27.66 -27.10
C ILE A 84 8.40 -27.25 -25.78
N GLN A 85 7.63 -26.64 -24.87
CA GLN A 85 8.16 -26.13 -23.60
C GLN A 85 8.20 -27.18 -22.49
N ALA A 86 7.23 -28.10 -22.46
CA ALA A 86 7.10 -29.11 -21.41
C ALA A 86 8.38 -29.92 -21.10
N PRO A 87 9.19 -30.34 -22.10
CA PRO A 87 10.42 -31.10 -21.86
C PRO A 87 11.44 -30.37 -20.98
N TYR A 88 11.42 -29.03 -20.95
CA TYR A 88 12.42 -28.20 -20.26
C TYR A 88 11.97 -27.73 -18.87
N LEU A 89 10.71 -27.97 -18.49
CA LEU A 89 10.15 -27.46 -17.23
C LEU A 89 10.88 -28.02 -16.00
N ALA A 90 11.33 -29.28 -16.06
CA ALA A 90 12.07 -29.90 -14.96
C ALA A 90 13.44 -29.23 -14.77
N ASP A 91 14.20 -29.04 -15.83
CA ASP A 91 15.52 -28.40 -15.75
C ASP A 91 15.39 -26.92 -15.40
N MET A 92 14.38 -26.22 -15.93
CA MET A 92 14.07 -24.84 -15.54
C MET A 92 13.72 -24.73 -14.06
N TRP A 93 12.99 -25.70 -13.49
CA TRP A 93 12.66 -25.71 -12.06
C TRP A 93 13.90 -25.87 -11.19
N ASP A 94 14.81 -26.78 -11.54
CA ASP A 94 16.06 -26.99 -10.81
C ASP A 94 17.00 -25.79 -11.00
N PHE A 95 17.03 -25.20 -12.19
CA PHE A 95 17.84 -24.03 -12.49
C PHE A 95 17.49 -22.82 -11.61
N ILE A 96 16.20 -22.57 -11.35
CA ILE A 96 15.79 -21.43 -10.51
C ILE A 96 16.37 -21.53 -9.07
N ASP A 97 16.69 -22.73 -8.56
CA ASP A 97 17.33 -22.90 -7.25
C ASP A 97 18.72 -22.26 -7.15
N THR A 98 19.40 -22.03 -8.27
CA THR A 98 20.73 -21.43 -8.30
C THR A 98 20.70 -19.89 -8.36
N THR A 99 19.51 -19.31 -8.47
CA THR A 99 19.31 -17.87 -8.67
C THR A 99 19.03 -17.16 -7.34
N PRO A 100 19.22 -15.83 -7.24
CA PRO A 100 18.89 -15.10 -6.02
C PRO A 100 17.41 -15.22 -5.63
N TYR A 101 17.16 -15.29 -4.32
CA TYR A 101 15.81 -15.43 -3.78
C TYR A 101 15.08 -14.09 -3.61
N GLN A 102 15.80 -12.97 -3.48
CA GLN A 102 15.15 -11.66 -3.38
C GLN A 102 14.65 -11.19 -4.75
N LYS A 103 13.53 -10.46 -4.76
CA LYS A 103 12.88 -9.94 -5.97
C LYS A 103 12.49 -8.48 -5.76
N GLY A 104 12.25 -7.77 -6.86
CA GLY A 104 11.83 -6.35 -6.84
C GLY A 104 12.98 -5.36 -6.91
N TYR A 105 12.68 -4.09 -6.61
CA TYR A 105 13.63 -2.97 -6.73
C TYR A 105 14.75 -3.02 -5.69
N ASP A 106 14.45 -3.51 -4.49
CA ASP A 106 15.39 -3.55 -3.36
C ASP A 106 16.10 -4.91 -3.22
N ARG A 107 16.08 -5.75 -4.25
CA ARG A 107 16.73 -7.08 -4.25
C ARG A 107 18.25 -6.95 -4.20
N LYS A 108 18.91 -7.92 -3.56
CA LYS A 108 20.37 -8.08 -3.60
C LYS A 108 20.68 -9.40 -4.29
N ALA A 109 21.96 -9.62 -4.59
CA ALA A 109 22.45 -10.83 -5.26
C ALA A 109 22.49 -12.09 -4.36
N PHE A 110 21.71 -12.11 -3.27
CA PHE A 110 21.78 -13.14 -2.23
C PHE A 110 21.08 -14.44 -2.63
N ARG A 111 21.69 -15.58 -2.30
CA ARG A 111 21.17 -16.92 -2.56
C ARG A 111 20.80 -17.61 -1.26
N SER A 112 19.84 -18.51 -1.36
CA SER A 112 19.31 -19.27 -0.23
C SER A 112 19.26 -20.74 -0.62
N VAL A 113 19.35 -21.62 0.38
CA VAL A 113 18.91 -23.00 0.24
C VAL A 113 17.41 -23.06 -0.07
N LYS A 114 16.91 -24.23 -0.46
CA LYS A 114 15.48 -24.46 -0.71
C LYS A 114 14.67 -24.17 0.56
N THR A 115 13.72 -23.24 0.46
CA THR A 115 12.83 -22.81 1.54
C THR A 115 11.42 -22.60 0.98
N GLU A 116 10.45 -22.33 1.86
CA GLU A 116 9.10 -21.96 1.43
C GLU A 116 9.11 -20.70 0.53
N ASP A 117 9.98 -19.73 0.78
CA ASP A 117 10.07 -18.51 -0.01
C ASP A 117 10.67 -18.75 -1.40
N THR A 118 11.68 -19.62 -1.52
CA THR A 118 12.20 -19.99 -2.84
C THR A 118 11.17 -20.80 -3.65
N LEU A 119 10.36 -21.63 -3.00
CA LEU A 119 9.21 -22.29 -3.65
C LEU A 119 8.16 -21.27 -4.12
N ARG A 120 7.80 -20.27 -3.29
CA ARG A 120 6.90 -19.19 -3.70
C ARG A 120 7.41 -18.49 -4.95
N ASN A 121 8.70 -18.17 -5.00
CA ASN A 121 9.33 -17.54 -6.16
C ASN A 121 9.25 -18.41 -7.40
N LYS A 122 9.55 -19.70 -7.30
CA LYS A 122 9.42 -20.65 -8.42
C LYS A 122 8.00 -20.68 -8.98
N LEU A 123 7.00 -20.80 -8.10
CA LEU A 123 5.60 -20.81 -8.52
C LEU A 123 5.23 -19.51 -9.22
N GLN A 124 5.68 -18.35 -8.73
CA GLN A 124 5.45 -17.07 -9.40
C GLN A 124 6.10 -16.99 -10.79
N VAL A 125 7.35 -17.46 -10.93
CA VAL A 125 8.05 -17.53 -12.23
C VAL A 125 7.28 -18.41 -13.20
N PHE A 126 6.86 -19.61 -12.77
CA PHE A 126 6.08 -20.52 -13.62
C PHE A 126 4.69 -19.98 -13.95
N THR A 127 4.04 -19.25 -13.05
CA THR A 127 2.77 -18.55 -13.32
C THR A 127 2.94 -17.50 -14.41
N HIS A 128 4.01 -16.70 -14.34
CA HIS A 128 4.30 -15.69 -15.36
C HIS A 128 4.67 -16.35 -16.70
N PHE A 129 5.54 -17.36 -16.68
CA PHE A 129 5.92 -18.12 -17.87
C PHE A 129 4.70 -18.78 -18.54
N LEU A 130 3.76 -19.32 -17.76
CA LEU A 130 2.52 -19.89 -18.27
C LEU A 130 1.64 -18.83 -18.93
N SER A 131 1.56 -17.63 -18.36
CA SER A 131 0.85 -16.52 -18.98
C SER A 131 1.43 -16.16 -20.36
N LEU A 132 2.76 -16.19 -20.51
CA LEU A 132 3.42 -15.94 -21.79
C LEU A 132 3.19 -17.10 -22.77
N SER A 133 3.34 -18.34 -22.29
CA SER A 133 3.06 -19.56 -23.06
C SER A 133 1.65 -19.53 -23.68
N ARG A 134 0.63 -19.17 -22.90
CA ARG A 134 -0.76 -19.11 -23.37
C ARG A 134 -1.06 -17.95 -24.32
N LYS A 135 -0.25 -16.89 -24.35
CA LYS A 135 -0.35 -15.84 -25.38
C LYS A 135 0.05 -16.35 -26.78
N GLY A 136 0.77 -17.47 -26.84
CA GLY A 136 1.17 -18.13 -28.09
C GLY A 136 2.61 -18.65 -28.08
N PHE A 137 3.43 -18.25 -27.12
CA PHE A 137 4.81 -18.69 -27.00
C PHE A 137 4.94 -20.21 -26.84
N GLY A 138 3.95 -20.90 -26.26
CA GLY A 138 4.00 -22.36 -26.09
C GLY A 138 3.94 -23.16 -27.39
N GLY A 139 3.65 -22.52 -28.52
CA GLY A 139 3.67 -23.13 -29.86
C GLY A 139 4.81 -22.67 -30.76
N LEU A 140 5.69 -21.80 -30.27
CA LEU A 140 6.89 -21.38 -31.01
C LEU A 140 7.95 -22.49 -30.97
N THR A 141 8.79 -22.52 -32.00
CA THR A 141 10.03 -23.30 -32.00
C THR A 141 11.05 -22.70 -31.02
N LEU A 142 12.09 -23.46 -30.70
CA LEU A 142 13.14 -23.02 -29.77
C LEU A 142 13.92 -21.79 -30.28
N HIS A 143 14.13 -21.66 -31.59
CA HIS A 143 14.80 -20.49 -32.19
C HIS A 143 13.91 -19.25 -32.09
N GLU A 144 12.62 -19.40 -32.37
CA GLU A 144 11.66 -18.30 -32.30
C GLU A 144 11.49 -17.75 -30.87
N HIS A 145 11.73 -18.57 -29.84
CA HIS A 145 11.77 -18.07 -28.46
C HIS A 145 12.82 -16.99 -28.23
N PHE A 146 13.97 -17.04 -28.93
CA PHE A 146 14.98 -16.00 -28.91
C PHE A 146 14.56 -14.83 -29.82
N GLN A 147 14.22 -15.10 -31.09
CA GLN A 147 13.87 -14.05 -32.06
C GLN A 147 12.70 -13.17 -31.61
N TYR A 148 11.67 -13.74 -30.99
CA TYR A 148 10.50 -12.98 -30.56
C TYR A 148 10.61 -12.38 -29.15
N SER A 149 11.72 -12.62 -28.44
CA SER A 149 11.91 -12.17 -27.05
C SER A 149 11.84 -10.65 -26.91
N THR A 150 12.40 -9.90 -27.87
CA THR A 150 12.46 -8.42 -27.82
C THR A 150 11.09 -7.73 -27.81
N TYR A 151 10.06 -8.39 -28.35
CA TYR A 151 8.71 -7.83 -28.43
C TYR A 151 7.90 -8.05 -27.14
N PHE A 152 8.32 -9.01 -26.30
CA PHE A 152 7.65 -9.40 -25.07
C PHE A 152 8.66 -9.64 -23.94
N PRO A 153 9.38 -8.60 -23.49
CA PRO A 153 10.43 -8.74 -22.48
C PRO A 153 9.86 -9.12 -21.10
N HIS A 154 10.75 -9.61 -20.23
CA HIS A 154 10.53 -9.89 -18.81
C HIS A 154 9.74 -11.17 -18.49
N GLY A 155 9.75 -12.16 -19.38
CA GLY A 155 8.98 -13.38 -19.16
C GLY A 155 9.60 -14.69 -19.59
N ASN A 156 10.71 -14.66 -20.35
CA ASN A 156 11.28 -15.87 -20.94
C ASN A 156 12.72 -16.15 -20.50
N SER A 157 13.36 -15.28 -19.72
CA SER A 157 14.81 -15.34 -19.43
C SER A 157 15.28 -16.69 -18.86
N TYR A 158 14.51 -17.28 -17.92
CA TYR A 158 14.88 -18.55 -17.30
C TYR A 158 14.74 -19.73 -18.27
N PHE A 159 13.71 -19.72 -19.11
CA PHE A 159 13.54 -20.74 -20.14
C PHE A 159 14.64 -20.64 -21.19
N LEU A 160 14.97 -19.44 -21.65
CA LEU A 160 16.09 -19.21 -22.56
C LEU A 160 17.42 -19.68 -21.94
N ALA A 161 17.68 -19.36 -20.67
CA ALA A 161 18.86 -19.85 -19.96
C ALA A 161 18.92 -21.39 -19.91
N THR A 162 17.79 -22.06 -19.65
CA THR A 162 17.69 -23.53 -19.70
C THR A 162 18.00 -24.08 -21.09
N LEU A 163 17.54 -23.41 -22.16
CA LEU A 163 17.89 -23.79 -23.53
C LEU A 163 19.38 -23.66 -23.82
N LEU A 164 20.03 -22.60 -23.33
CA LEU A 164 21.47 -22.40 -23.50
C LEU A 164 22.28 -23.46 -22.73
N HIS A 165 21.86 -23.79 -21.51
CA HIS A 165 22.53 -24.82 -20.71
C HIS A 165 22.45 -26.21 -21.38
N ASN A 166 21.30 -26.54 -21.97
CA ASN A 166 21.07 -27.84 -22.60
C ASN A 166 21.49 -27.90 -24.09
N GLY A 167 21.70 -26.75 -24.71
CA GLY A 167 21.85 -26.61 -26.17
C GLY A 167 23.26 -26.82 -26.71
N ASN A 168 24.30 -26.89 -25.86
CA ASN A 168 25.70 -27.08 -26.26
C ASN A 168 26.14 -26.16 -27.42
N GLY A 169 25.84 -24.87 -27.33
CA GLY A 169 26.22 -23.87 -28.34
C GLY A 169 25.32 -23.78 -29.57
N MET A 170 24.22 -24.55 -29.63
CA MET A 170 23.31 -24.59 -30.78
C MET A 170 22.71 -23.22 -31.15
N PHE A 171 22.61 -22.28 -30.20
CA PHE A 171 22.01 -20.97 -30.41
C PHE A 171 23.04 -19.85 -30.59
N ASP A 172 24.34 -20.15 -30.57
CA ASP A 172 25.39 -19.13 -30.50
C ASP A 172 25.41 -18.21 -31.73
N GLU A 173 25.25 -18.78 -32.93
CA GLU A 173 25.21 -18.02 -34.18
C GLU A 173 23.99 -17.09 -34.21
N LEU A 174 22.80 -17.62 -33.90
CA LEU A 174 21.57 -16.82 -33.77
C LEU A 174 21.73 -15.67 -32.75
N LEU A 175 22.35 -15.96 -31.61
CA LEU A 175 22.56 -14.96 -30.56
C LEU A 175 23.55 -13.89 -31.01
N ASP A 176 24.63 -14.27 -31.71
CA ASP A 176 25.58 -13.32 -32.27
C ASP A 176 24.90 -12.40 -33.30
N ASP A 177 24.12 -12.97 -34.23
CA ASP A 177 23.33 -12.22 -35.21
C ASP A 177 22.35 -11.25 -34.53
N ILE A 178 21.65 -11.68 -33.48
CA ILE A 178 20.75 -10.82 -32.72
C ILE A 178 21.51 -9.67 -32.03
N LEU A 179 22.66 -9.95 -31.41
CA LEU A 179 23.45 -8.95 -30.70
C LEU A 179 24.13 -7.94 -31.63
N GLN A 180 24.49 -8.36 -32.85
CA GLN A 180 25.03 -7.51 -33.90
C GLN A 180 23.94 -6.80 -34.72
N ALA A 181 22.66 -7.05 -34.40
CA ALA A 181 21.49 -6.52 -35.10
C ALA A 181 21.40 -6.95 -36.58
N GLU A 182 21.88 -8.17 -36.88
CA GLU A 182 21.88 -8.80 -38.20
C GLU A 182 20.69 -9.77 -38.39
N ASP A 183 20.07 -10.27 -37.32
CA ASP A 183 18.85 -11.10 -37.44
C ASP A 183 17.63 -10.26 -37.88
N GLU A 184 16.90 -10.78 -38.89
CA GLU A 184 15.76 -10.09 -39.49
C GLU A 184 14.61 -9.86 -38.50
N ILE A 185 14.40 -10.77 -37.54
CA ILE A 185 13.27 -10.78 -36.61
C ILE A 185 13.69 -10.30 -35.23
N GLY A 186 14.75 -10.88 -34.70
CA GLY A 186 15.28 -10.72 -33.36
C GLY A 186 15.94 -9.37 -33.11
N GLY A 187 16.02 -9.05 -31.83
CA GLY A 187 16.66 -7.85 -31.32
C GLY A 187 17.14 -8.08 -29.89
N VAL A 188 18.11 -7.26 -29.47
CA VAL A 188 18.65 -7.31 -28.10
C VAL A 188 17.52 -7.08 -27.10
N SER A 189 17.32 -8.04 -26.20
CA SER A 189 16.29 -7.97 -25.15
C SER A 189 16.88 -8.20 -23.76
N ALA A 190 16.18 -7.72 -22.73
CA ALA A 190 16.55 -7.98 -21.33
C ALA A 190 16.57 -9.48 -21.00
N ASP A 191 15.67 -10.27 -21.62
CA ASP A 191 15.59 -11.70 -21.40
C ASP A 191 16.79 -12.44 -22.03
N ILE A 192 17.25 -12.02 -23.22
CA ILE A 192 18.44 -12.58 -23.87
C ILE A 192 19.70 -12.25 -23.08
N ILE A 193 19.88 -10.97 -22.71
CA ILE A 193 21.02 -10.54 -21.89
C ILE A 193 21.08 -11.34 -20.58
N LYS A 194 19.94 -11.46 -19.89
CA LYS A 194 19.86 -12.23 -18.65
C LYS A 194 20.12 -13.72 -18.89
N ALA A 195 19.62 -14.31 -19.98
CA ALA A 195 19.87 -15.72 -20.31
C ALA A 195 21.36 -16.00 -20.56
N LEU A 196 22.06 -15.14 -21.30
CA LEU A 196 23.50 -15.24 -21.53
C LEU A 196 24.29 -15.15 -20.22
N LEU A 197 23.94 -14.20 -19.34
CA LEU A 197 24.56 -14.03 -18.02
C LEU A 197 24.23 -15.16 -17.03
N LEU A 198 23.13 -15.87 -17.26
CA LEU A 198 22.71 -17.04 -16.49
C LEU A 198 23.31 -18.35 -17.02
N SER A 199 23.76 -18.36 -18.28
CA SER A 199 24.46 -19.51 -18.83
C SER A 199 25.80 -19.68 -18.11
N GLU A 200 26.20 -20.91 -17.82
CA GLU A 200 27.50 -21.22 -17.23
C GLU A 200 28.55 -21.43 -18.35
N ASP A 201 28.63 -20.48 -19.29
CA ASP A 201 29.52 -20.49 -20.44
C ASP A 201 30.18 -19.12 -20.63
N GLU A 202 31.51 -19.09 -20.56
CA GLU A 202 32.30 -17.87 -20.68
C GLU A 202 32.13 -17.17 -22.04
N LYS A 203 31.84 -17.91 -23.12
CA LYS A 203 31.59 -17.33 -24.45
C LYS A 203 30.38 -16.40 -24.43
N HIS A 204 29.31 -16.79 -23.74
CA HIS A 204 28.13 -15.96 -23.58
C HIS A 204 28.40 -14.73 -22.72
N TRP A 205 29.27 -14.84 -21.70
CA TRP A 205 29.67 -13.69 -20.89
C TRP A 205 30.51 -12.71 -21.70
N GLU A 206 31.40 -13.21 -22.57
CA GLU A 206 32.18 -12.40 -23.51
C GLU A 206 31.26 -11.63 -24.48
N MET A 207 30.23 -12.28 -25.03
CA MET A 207 29.22 -11.62 -25.86
C MET A 207 28.57 -10.42 -25.14
N VAL A 208 28.15 -10.61 -23.89
CA VAL A 208 27.54 -9.53 -23.08
C VAL A 208 28.59 -8.47 -22.69
N GLY A 209 29.83 -8.87 -22.42
CA GLY A 209 30.95 -7.97 -22.15
C GLY A 209 31.25 -7.04 -23.34
N LYS A 210 31.31 -7.60 -24.55
CA LYS A 210 31.45 -6.83 -25.80
C LYS A 210 30.28 -5.87 -25.99
N LEU A 211 29.06 -6.33 -25.76
CA LEU A 211 27.86 -5.49 -25.84
C LEU A 211 27.91 -4.32 -24.84
N LEU A 212 28.36 -4.58 -23.59
CA LEU A 212 28.51 -3.54 -22.57
C LEU A 212 29.53 -2.48 -22.99
N LEU A 213 30.67 -2.90 -23.55
CA LEU A 213 31.71 -1.99 -24.05
C LEU A 213 31.23 -1.20 -25.29
N ALA A 214 30.46 -1.84 -26.17
CA ALA A 214 29.87 -1.21 -27.35
C ALA A 214 28.78 -0.20 -27.00
N ALA A 215 28.09 -0.36 -25.86
CA ALA A 215 26.99 0.51 -25.45
C ALA A 215 27.38 2.01 -25.38
N GLN A 216 28.65 2.36 -25.12
CA GLN A 216 29.22 3.72 -25.23
C GLN A 216 28.35 4.88 -24.69
N ARG A 217 27.44 5.47 -25.49
CA ARG A 217 26.51 6.55 -25.06
C ARG A 217 25.07 6.09 -24.79
N GLN A 218 24.73 4.83 -25.06
CA GLN A 218 23.43 4.21 -24.80
C GLN A 218 23.28 3.83 -23.32
N GLU A 219 22.84 4.79 -22.50
CA GLU A 219 22.64 4.58 -21.04
C GLU A 219 21.60 3.49 -20.76
N GLY A 220 20.53 3.41 -21.56
CA GLY A 220 19.50 2.38 -21.41
C GLY A 220 20.07 0.96 -21.54
N LEU A 221 20.89 0.70 -22.56
CA LEU A 221 21.52 -0.60 -22.76
C LEU A 221 22.48 -0.96 -21.63
N ARG A 222 23.34 -0.01 -21.20
CA ARG A 222 24.22 -0.23 -20.02
C ARG A 222 23.40 -0.60 -18.80
N GLN A 223 22.34 0.16 -18.54
CA GLN A 223 21.45 -0.09 -17.42
C GLN A 223 20.84 -1.50 -17.50
N THR A 224 20.31 -1.91 -18.66
CA THR A 224 19.73 -3.26 -18.84
C THR A 224 20.75 -4.36 -18.55
N ILE A 225 21.99 -4.21 -19.01
CA ILE A 225 23.06 -5.20 -18.76
C ILE A 225 23.44 -5.25 -17.28
N LEU A 226 23.73 -4.09 -16.67
CA LEU A 226 24.25 -4.01 -15.31
C LEU A 226 23.19 -4.38 -14.27
N GLU A 227 21.91 -4.09 -14.51
CA GLU A 227 20.82 -4.52 -13.64
C GLU A 227 20.53 -6.03 -13.70
N ALA A 228 21.01 -6.75 -14.70
CA ALA A 228 20.85 -8.20 -14.78
C ALA A 228 21.91 -8.96 -13.97
N LEU A 229 22.99 -8.29 -13.54
CA LEU A 229 24.14 -8.92 -12.87
C LEU A 229 23.86 -9.34 -11.43
N ASP A 230 22.91 -8.72 -10.72
CA ASP A 230 22.53 -9.24 -9.40
C ASP A 230 21.84 -10.59 -9.48
N GLU A 231 21.21 -10.91 -10.62
CA GLU A 231 20.52 -12.16 -10.89
C GLU A 231 21.31 -13.16 -11.75
N SER A 232 22.55 -12.84 -12.15
CA SER A 232 23.36 -13.69 -13.04
C SER A 232 23.99 -14.90 -12.34
N GLY A 233 24.64 -15.77 -13.10
CA GLY A 233 25.60 -16.74 -12.57
C GLY A 233 26.76 -16.04 -11.85
N LEU A 234 27.38 -16.73 -10.89
CA LEU A 234 28.50 -16.16 -10.12
C LEU A 234 29.76 -15.95 -10.96
N GLY A 235 30.01 -16.84 -11.92
CA GLY A 235 31.09 -16.68 -12.90
C GLY A 235 30.89 -15.43 -13.75
N ALA A 236 29.69 -15.26 -14.31
CA ALA A 236 29.31 -14.07 -15.07
C ALA A 236 29.45 -12.78 -14.27
N LEU A 237 28.97 -12.76 -13.01
CA LEU A 237 29.09 -11.59 -12.12
C LEU A 237 30.57 -11.21 -11.93
N LYS A 238 31.43 -12.20 -11.63
CA LYS A 238 32.87 -11.97 -11.46
C LYS A 238 33.51 -11.46 -12.75
N TYR A 239 33.20 -12.08 -13.90
CA TYR A 239 33.69 -11.67 -15.21
C TYR A 239 33.32 -10.21 -15.52
N MET A 240 32.05 -9.85 -15.33
CA MET A 240 31.56 -8.51 -15.64
C MET A 240 32.10 -7.44 -14.69
N ILE A 241 32.33 -7.77 -13.41
CA ILE A 241 33.04 -6.88 -12.49
C ILE A 241 34.47 -6.59 -12.99
N THR A 242 35.18 -7.60 -13.50
CA THR A 242 36.50 -7.41 -14.13
C THR A 242 36.43 -6.42 -15.29
N ILE A 243 35.47 -6.60 -16.22
CA ILE A 243 35.27 -5.69 -17.35
C ILE A 243 35.00 -4.25 -16.87
N VAL A 244 34.17 -4.08 -15.83
CA VAL A 244 33.86 -2.76 -15.25
C VAL A 244 35.11 -2.08 -14.69
N LEU A 245 35.94 -2.82 -13.96
CA LEU A 245 37.17 -2.31 -13.35
C LEU A 245 38.23 -1.96 -14.40
N GLU A 246 38.51 -2.87 -15.34
CA GLU A 246 39.56 -2.69 -16.36
C GLU A 246 39.25 -1.57 -17.35
N ASN A 247 37.96 -1.33 -17.63
CA ASN A 247 37.53 -0.31 -18.59
C ASN A 247 37.04 0.99 -17.93
N ASP A 248 37.28 1.14 -16.62
CA ASP A 248 36.93 2.32 -15.82
C ASP A 248 35.44 2.71 -15.90
N LEU A 249 34.54 1.72 -15.98
CA LEU A 249 33.12 1.97 -16.25
C LEU A 249 32.39 2.58 -15.03
N ALA A 250 32.96 2.56 -13.84
CA ALA A 250 32.41 3.23 -12.65
C ALA A 250 32.28 4.77 -12.78
N ARG A 251 32.76 5.36 -13.88
CA ARG A 251 32.46 6.75 -14.27
C ARG A 251 31.00 6.97 -14.68
N PHE A 252 30.27 5.90 -15.03
CA PHE A 252 28.86 5.97 -15.46
C PHE A 252 27.90 5.80 -14.28
N THR A 253 26.83 6.59 -14.26
CA THR A 253 25.82 6.57 -13.18
C THR A 253 25.06 5.23 -13.11
N SER A 254 24.76 4.60 -14.26
CA SER A 254 24.22 3.23 -14.34
C SER A 254 25.03 2.20 -13.56
N VAL A 255 26.37 2.25 -13.65
CA VAL A 255 27.25 1.35 -12.89
C VAL A 255 27.11 1.62 -11.40
N ASN A 256 27.18 2.89 -10.99
CA ASN A 256 27.07 3.27 -9.59
C ASN A 256 25.75 2.80 -8.96
N ARG A 257 24.63 2.97 -9.67
CA ARG A 257 23.31 2.52 -9.21
C ARG A 257 23.22 1.00 -9.14
N ALA A 258 23.69 0.29 -10.16
CA ALA A 258 23.68 -1.17 -10.17
C ALA A 258 24.48 -1.74 -9.00
N VAL A 259 25.70 -1.25 -8.77
CA VAL A 259 26.51 -1.65 -7.59
C VAL A 259 25.78 -1.34 -6.28
N CYS A 260 25.10 -0.20 -6.16
CA CYS A 260 24.33 0.10 -4.95
C CYS A 260 23.21 -0.92 -4.71
N THR A 261 22.55 -1.42 -5.76
CA THR A 261 21.55 -2.49 -5.66
C THR A 261 22.18 -3.83 -5.28
N TRP A 262 23.24 -4.26 -5.97
CA TRP A 262 23.85 -5.59 -5.76
C TRP A 262 24.31 -5.83 -4.31
N PHE A 263 24.83 -4.77 -3.67
CA PHE A 263 25.36 -4.79 -2.30
C PHE A 263 24.40 -4.21 -1.26
N GLY A 264 23.26 -3.64 -1.67
CA GLY A 264 22.31 -2.99 -0.76
C GLY A 264 22.87 -1.76 -0.04
N LEU A 265 23.57 -0.86 -0.75
CA LEU A 265 24.23 0.32 -0.17
C LEU A 265 23.31 1.53 0.00
N ASN A 266 22.19 1.60 -0.75
CA ASN A 266 21.25 2.73 -0.76
C ASN A 266 21.93 4.11 -0.87
N TRP A 267 22.99 4.21 -1.69
CA TRP A 267 23.81 5.40 -1.79
C TRP A 267 23.42 6.26 -3.02
N GLU A 268 22.85 7.44 -2.78
CA GLU A 268 22.37 8.33 -3.85
C GLU A 268 23.49 8.94 -4.70
N THR A 269 24.63 9.29 -4.08
CA THR A 269 25.75 9.97 -4.75
C THR A 269 27.08 9.23 -4.56
N PRO A 270 27.25 8.05 -5.18
CA PRO A 270 28.45 7.24 -4.99
C PRO A 270 29.74 7.91 -5.46
N LYS A 271 30.76 7.85 -4.61
CA LYS A 271 32.13 8.20 -4.99
C LYS A 271 32.74 7.02 -5.75
N LYS A 272 33.19 7.28 -6.98
CA LYS A 272 33.85 6.30 -7.86
C LYS A 272 34.94 5.49 -7.15
N SER A 273 35.78 6.12 -6.33
CA SER A 273 36.87 5.43 -5.61
C SER A 273 36.36 4.36 -4.64
N VAL A 274 35.23 4.61 -3.97
CA VAL A 274 34.61 3.65 -3.06
C VAL A 274 33.92 2.54 -3.84
N ILE A 275 33.23 2.86 -4.94
CA ILE A 275 32.63 1.86 -5.84
C ILE A 275 33.70 0.91 -6.39
N ASN A 276 34.81 1.44 -6.91
CA ASN A 276 35.93 0.61 -7.37
C ASN A 276 36.50 -0.26 -6.25
N ARG A 277 36.57 0.25 -5.02
CA ARG A 277 37.02 -0.55 -3.87
C ARG A 277 36.06 -1.68 -3.53
N VAL A 278 34.74 -1.42 -3.54
CA VAL A 278 33.71 -2.46 -3.34
C VAL A 278 33.83 -3.54 -4.41
N LEU A 279 33.94 -3.14 -5.68
CA LEU A 279 34.08 -4.05 -6.81
C LEU A 279 35.35 -4.88 -6.73
N ALA A 280 36.49 -4.29 -6.36
CA ALA A 280 37.76 -5.01 -6.22
C ALA A 280 37.72 -6.05 -5.08
N LEU A 281 37.15 -5.69 -3.92
CA LEU A 281 36.93 -6.62 -2.81
C LEU A 281 35.97 -7.75 -3.21
N ALA A 282 34.89 -7.43 -3.91
CA ALA A 282 33.94 -8.42 -4.36
C ALA A 282 34.56 -9.39 -5.38
N GLN A 283 35.30 -8.88 -6.36
CA GLN A 283 36.01 -9.67 -7.37
C GLN A 283 36.97 -10.69 -6.73
N SER A 284 37.69 -10.29 -5.67
CA SER A 284 38.64 -11.18 -4.99
C SER A 284 37.96 -12.27 -4.17
N LEU A 285 36.74 -12.01 -3.67
CA LEU A 285 35.99 -12.91 -2.78
C LEU A 285 34.95 -13.80 -3.50
N ILE A 286 34.42 -13.41 -4.67
CA ILE A 286 33.49 -14.25 -5.44
C ILE A 286 34.21 -15.57 -5.80
N LEU A 287 33.61 -16.67 -5.33
CA LEU A 287 34.13 -18.04 -5.44
C LEU A 287 35.48 -18.27 -4.74
N ASN A 288 35.87 -17.39 -3.81
CA ASN A 288 37.12 -17.51 -3.05
C ASN A 288 36.97 -16.93 -1.64
N LEU A 289 36.54 -17.77 -0.68
CA LEU A 289 36.23 -17.33 0.69
C LEU A 289 37.43 -17.36 1.66
N LYS A 290 38.66 -17.57 1.18
CA LYS A 290 39.84 -17.80 2.04
C LYS A 290 40.11 -16.68 3.05
N GLU A 291 39.84 -15.43 2.66
CA GLU A 291 40.14 -14.25 3.48
C GLU A 291 38.93 -13.72 4.27
N VAL A 292 37.76 -14.31 4.07
CA VAL A 292 36.48 -13.79 4.60
C VAL A 292 36.51 -13.68 6.13
N ASP A 293 36.92 -14.72 6.85
CA ASP A 293 36.98 -14.70 8.31
C ASP A 293 37.96 -13.64 8.86
N THR A 294 39.00 -13.29 8.11
CA THR A 294 39.92 -12.20 8.45
C THR A 294 39.25 -10.85 8.22
N LEU A 295 38.59 -10.66 7.09
CA LEU A 295 37.90 -9.40 6.74
C LEU A 295 36.71 -9.11 7.65
N LEU A 296 36.00 -10.14 8.14
CA LEU A 296 34.93 -9.99 9.14
C LEU A 296 35.42 -9.36 10.46
N LYS A 297 36.72 -9.46 10.77
CA LYS A 297 37.36 -8.86 11.94
C LYS A 297 38.04 -7.52 11.64
N SER A 298 37.94 -7.03 10.40
CA SER A 298 38.58 -5.79 9.99
C SER A 298 38.04 -4.58 10.75
N LYS A 299 38.91 -3.60 11.01
CA LYS A 299 38.49 -2.28 11.51
C LYS A 299 37.69 -1.51 10.46
N ASP A 300 37.87 -1.81 9.18
CA ASP A 300 37.13 -1.18 8.10
C ASP A 300 35.72 -1.79 7.95
N ASN A 301 34.68 -0.95 8.05
CA ASN A 301 33.29 -1.39 7.92
C ASN A 301 32.95 -1.86 6.50
N LEU A 302 33.61 -1.33 5.48
CA LEU A 302 33.39 -1.73 4.10
C LEU A 302 33.87 -3.16 3.85
N GLU A 303 35.02 -3.52 4.42
CA GLU A 303 35.57 -4.88 4.31
C GLU A 303 34.67 -5.90 5.01
N VAL A 304 34.16 -5.56 6.21
CA VAL A 304 33.20 -6.42 6.93
C VAL A 304 31.92 -6.61 6.12
N LEU A 305 31.37 -5.53 5.54
CA LEU A 305 30.16 -5.59 4.73
C LEU A 305 30.34 -6.47 3.49
N VAL A 306 31.42 -6.27 2.72
CA VAL A 306 31.69 -7.04 1.50
C VAL A 306 32.02 -8.50 1.84
N ALA A 307 32.66 -8.77 2.97
CA ALA A 307 32.88 -10.12 3.47
C ALA A 307 31.55 -10.83 3.77
N LEU A 308 30.61 -10.21 4.50
CA LEU A 308 29.28 -10.75 4.74
C LEU A 308 28.51 -10.98 3.43
N TRP A 309 28.54 -10.00 2.51
CA TRP A 309 27.94 -10.11 1.18
C TRP A 309 28.52 -11.31 0.39
N SER A 310 29.83 -11.54 0.43
CA SER A 310 30.47 -12.64 -0.28
C SER A 310 30.03 -14.02 0.19
N ILE A 311 29.61 -14.14 1.46
CA ILE A 311 28.99 -15.35 1.98
C ILE A 311 27.54 -15.42 1.48
N ALA A 312 26.77 -14.33 1.56
CA ALA A 312 25.35 -14.33 1.24
C ALA A 312 25.03 -14.53 -0.24
N ILE A 313 25.94 -14.18 -1.16
CA ILE A 313 25.77 -14.52 -2.58
C ILE A 313 25.84 -16.03 -2.85
N LEU A 314 26.31 -16.83 -1.88
CA LEU A 314 26.31 -18.29 -1.91
C LEU A 314 25.22 -18.88 -1.01
N ASP A 315 25.12 -18.38 0.23
CA ASP A 315 24.24 -18.88 1.28
C ASP A 315 23.98 -17.78 2.33
N VAL A 316 22.80 -17.17 2.25
CA VAL A 316 22.40 -16.05 3.10
C VAL A 316 22.28 -16.43 4.58
N ASP A 317 21.90 -17.67 4.89
CA ASP A 317 21.69 -18.09 6.27
C ASP A 317 23.04 -18.26 6.99
N LYS A 318 24.06 -18.74 6.28
CA LYS A 318 25.46 -18.72 6.79
C LYS A 318 25.98 -17.30 7.01
N ALA A 319 25.66 -16.37 6.11
CA ALA A 319 26.06 -14.98 6.27
C ALA A 319 25.39 -14.33 7.49
N ASN A 320 24.10 -14.60 7.69
CA ASN A 320 23.36 -14.12 8.86
C ASN A 320 23.87 -14.72 10.16
N ALA A 321 24.28 -15.99 10.19
CA ALA A 321 24.93 -16.58 11.35
C ALA A 321 26.23 -15.82 11.72
N LYS A 322 27.08 -15.52 10.73
CA LYS A 322 28.30 -14.71 10.93
C LYS A 322 28.01 -13.27 11.35
N ALA A 323 26.95 -12.66 10.80
CA ALA A 323 26.51 -11.34 11.23
C ALA A 323 26.04 -11.35 12.69
N LEU A 324 25.28 -12.35 13.12
CA LEU A 324 24.85 -12.51 14.51
C LEU A 324 26.02 -12.74 15.46
N ASP A 325 27.04 -13.50 15.05
CA ASP A 325 28.28 -13.62 15.83
C ASP A 325 28.93 -12.25 16.10
N ILE A 326 28.90 -11.33 15.12
CA ILE A 326 29.38 -9.94 15.30
C ILE A 326 28.49 -9.20 16.31
N VAL A 327 27.16 -9.34 16.21
CA VAL A 327 26.20 -8.71 17.13
C VAL A 327 26.46 -9.15 18.58
N TYR A 328 26.67 -10.43 18.80
CA TYR A 328 26.82 -11.00 20.13
C TYR A 328 28.18 -10.72 20.76
N ASN A 329 29.26 -10.79 19.97
CA ASN A 329 30.63 -10.82 20.50
C ASN A 329 31.41 -9.51 20.33
N SER A 330 31.00 -8.61 19.42
CA SER A 330 31.72 -7.34 19.26
C SER A 330 31.49 -6.42 20.46
N GLU A 331 32.49 -5.63 20.84
CA GLU A 331 32.32 -4.51 21.77
C GLU A 331 31.99 -3.20 21.02
N ASP A 332 32.24 -3.16 19.71
CA ASP A 332 32.01 -1.98 18.88
C ASP A 332 30.54 -1.90 18.47
N ARG A 333 29.83 -0.91 19.01
CA ARG A 333 28.44 -0.61 18.67
C ARG A 333 28.22 -0.47 17.16
N ASN A 334 29.12 0.20 16.45
CA ASN A 334 28.98 0.44 15.01
C ASN A 334 29.07 -0.87 14.22
N LYS A 335 29.89 -1.83 14.67
CA LYS A 335 29.97 -3.17 14.06
C LYS A 335 28.69 -3.97 14.29
N LYS A 336 28.09 -3.89 15.48
CA LYS A 336 26.80 -4.53 15.76
C LYS A 336 25.69 -3.97 14.88
N ILE A 337 25.61 -2.64 14.77
CA ILE A 337 24.61 -1.97 13.92
C ILE A 337 24.84 -2.31 12.44
N LEU A 338 26.09 -2.35 11.97
CA LEU A 338 26.42 -2.79 10.62
C LEU A 338 25.93 -4.22 10.35
N ALA A 339 26.15 -5.14 11.28
CA ALA A 339 25.72 -6.52 11.15
C ALA A 339 24.17 -6.63 11.15
N LEU A 340 23.48 -5.89 12.02
CA LEU A 340 22.01 -5.84 12.03
C LEU A 340 21.44 -5.16 10.77
N TYR A 341 22.11 -4.15 10.23
CA TYR A 341 21.79 -3.56 8.94
C TYR A 341 21.91 -4.60 7.82
N PHE A 342 23.01 -5.34 7.80
CA PHE A 342 23.21 -6.41 6.83
C PHE A 342 22.09 -7.46 6.91
N ILE A 343 21.78 -7.98 8.11
CA ILE A 343 20.68 -8.96 8.29
C ILE A 343 19.36 -8.39 7.78
N HIS A 344 19.05 -7.13 8.08
CA HIS A 344 17.83 -6.49 7.58
C HIS A 344 17.78 -6.49 6.05
N THR A 345 18.90 -6.21 5.38
CA THR A 345 18.95 -6.23 3.91
C THR A 345 18.75 -7.61 3.28
N THR A 346 18.81 -8.68 4.08
CA THR A 346 18.53 -10.05 3.64
C THR A 346 17.04 -10.44 3.71
N ASP A 347 16.15 -9.59 4.21
CA ASP A 347 14.74 -9.96 4.45
C ASP A 347 14.57 -11.24 5.31
N ARG A 348 15.55 -11.52 6.17
CA ARG A 348 15.51 -12.62 7.15
C ARG A 348 15.34 -12.06 8.57
N THR A 349 14.66 -12.82 9.41
CA THR A 349 14.61 -12.65 10.86
C THR A 349 15.32 -13.82 11.53
N ASN A 350 15.70 -13.68 12.81
CA ASN A 350 16.34 -14.79 13.52
C ASN A 350 15.89 -14.89 14.98
N ASP A 351 15.39 -16.06 15.37
CA ASP A 351 14.91 -16.34 16.73
C ASP A 351 16.02 -16.26 17.79
N SER A 352 17.28 -16.54 17.44
CA SER A 352 18.38 -16.45 18.41
C SER A 352 18.62 -15.02 18.91
N LEU A 353 18.21 -14.00 18.14
CA LEU A 353 18.34 -12.59 18.52
C LEU A 353 17.39 -12.22 19.67
N VAL A 354 16.32 -12.98 19.86
CA VAL A 354 15.25 -12.71 20.83
C VAL A 354 15.81 -12.60 22.25
N GLU A 355 16.54 -13.61 22.71
CA GLU A 355 17.04 -13.63 24.09
C GLU A 355 18.11 -12.55 24.31
N TYR A 356 18.94 -12.31 23.29
CA TYR A 356 19.91 -11.22 23.32
C TYR A 356 19.24 -9.85 23.42
N PHE A 357 18.16 -9.63 22.65
CA PHE A 357 17.36 -8.42 22.68
C PHE A 357 16.76 -8.19 24.07
N LYS A 358 16.09 -9.20 24.66
CA LYS A 358 15.50 -9.10 26.00
C LYS A 358 16.53 -8.64 27.05
N ASN A 359 17.72 -9.26 27.03
CA ASN A 359 18.79 -8.99 27.99
C ASN A 359 19.49 -7.64 27.78
N ASN A 360 19.38 -7.03 26.59
CA ASN A 360 20.04 -5.77 26.25
C ASN A 360 19.09 -4.59 26.02
N LEU A 361 17.78 -4.84 25.99
CA LEU A 361 16.75 -3.83 25.78
C LEU A 361 16.94 -2.64 26.71
N GLY A 362 16.88 -1.43 26.17
CA GLY A 362 16.95 -0.16 26.89
C GLY A 362 18.37 0.30 27.24
N LYS A 363 19.42 -0.49 26.94
CA LYS A 363 20.82 -0.10 27.20
C LYS A 363 21.36 0.86 26.14
N ASP A 364 21.02 0.64 24.87
CA ASP A 364 21.40 1.51 23.76
C ASP A 364 20.25 1.53 22.74
N TYR A 365 19.61 2.69 22.60
CA TYR A 365 18.41 2.84 21.79
C TYR A 365 18.65 2.65 20.28
N ALA A 366 19.87 2.91 19.79
CA ALA A 366 20.21 2.67 18.39
C ALA A 366 20.36 1.18 18.12
N LEU A 367 20.94 0.43 19.07
CA LEU A 367 20.94 -1.04 19.02
C LEU A 367 19.53 -1.61 19.19
N ASP A 368 18.74 -1.11 20.14
CA ASP A 368 17.36 -1.56 20.34
C ASP A 368 16.56 -1.45 19.04
N HIS A 369 16.68 -0.31 18.34
CA HIS A 369 16.02 -0.07 17.06
C HIS A 369 16.41 -1.14 16.04
N TRP A 370 17.71 -1.34 15.81
CA TRP A 370 18.19 -2.30 14.82
C TRP A 370 17.94 -3.75 15.22
N MET A 371 17.91 -4.07 16.51
CA MET A 371 17.49 -5.39 16.96
C MET A 371 16.01 -5.60 16.65
N ALA A 372 15.14 -4.64 16.96
CA ALA A 372 13.70 -4.74 16.70
C ALA A 372 13.37 -4.86 15.21
N VAL A 373 14.13 -4.20 14.32
CA VAL A 373 14.01 -4.35 12.86
C VAL A 373 14.21 -5.81 12.40
N ASN A 374 15.02 -6.59 13.13
CA ASN A 374 15.44 -7.94 12.77
C ASN A 374 14.73 -9.06 13.58
N LEU A 375 13.80 -8.70 14.47
CA LEU A 375 13.05 -9.68 15.26
C LEU A 375 11.96 -10.38 14.42
N PRO A 376 11.65 -11.65 14.72
CA PRO A 376 10.51 -12.34 14.11
C PRO A 376 9.19 -11.59 14.35
N SER A 377 8.36 -11.44 13.32
CA SER A 377 7.16 -10.59 13.36
C SER A 377 6.05 -11.03 14.33
N ASN A 378 6.06 -12.30 14.76
CA ASN A 378 5.01 -12.92 15.58
C ASN A 378 5.49 -13.33 16.98
N MET A 379 6.62 -12.81 17.43
CA MET A 379 7.15 -13.14 18.74
C MET A 379 6.24 -12.58 19.85
N LEU A 380 5.93 -13.41 20.86
CA LEU A 380 5.25 -13.00 22.08
C LEU A 380 6.28 -12.57 23.14
N LEU A 381 6.12 -11.36 23.68
CA LEU A 381 6.90 -10.91 24.83
C LEU A 381 6.21 -11.33 26.13
N ASP A 382 7.01 -11.69 27.14
CA ASP A 382 6.56 -11.68 28.52
C ASP A 382 6.22 -10.25 28.98
N ASN A 383 5.37 -10.13 30.01
CA ASN A 383 4.84 -8.83 30.45
C ASN A 383 5.93 -7.86 30.93
N GLU A 384 7.02 -8.36 31.51
CA GLU A 384 8.13 -7.52 31.96
C GLU A 384 8.90 -6.92 30.78
N THR A 385 9.27 -7.76 29.80
CA THR A 385 9.90 -7.29 28.56
C THR A 385 8.99 -6.34 27.80
N PHE A 386 7.68 -6.64 27.73
CA PHE A 386 6.69 -5.79 27.08
C PHE A 386 6.64 -4.38 27.68
N LYS A 387 6.50 -4.27 29.02
CA LYS A 387 6.49 -2.97 29.72
C LYS A 387 7.79 -2.21 29.44
N LYS A 388 8.92 -2.89 29.53
CA LYS A 388 10.24 -2.29 29.28
C LYS A 388 10.35 -1.75 27.85
N LEU A 389 9.89 -2.52 26.84
CA LEU A 389 9.90 -2.09 25.45
C LEU A 389 8.95 -0.91 25.22
N PHE A 390 7.79 -0.92 25.88
CA PHE A 390 6.85 0.19 25.80
C PHE A 390 7.45 1.49 26.34
N GLU A 391 8.16 1.45 27.47
CA GLU A 391 8.89 2.62 27.99
C GLU A 391 10.03 3.08 27.07
N VAL A 392 10.76 2.14 26.44
CA VAL A 392 11.74 2.49 25.40
C VAL A 392 11.05 3.18 24.23
N ALA A 393 9.92 2.67 23.75
CA ALA A 393 9.17 3.23 22.64
C ALA A 393 8.73 4.67 22.88
N LYS A 394 8.23 4.98 24.09
CA LYS A 394 7.81 6.32 24.49
C LYS A 394 8.93 7.36 24.42
N THR A 395 10.19 6.96 24.60
CA THR A 395 11.35 7.87 24.65
C THR A 395 12.25 7.80 23.43
N ALA A 396 11.98 6.87 22.50
CA ALA A 396 12.87 6.55 21.39
C ALA A 396 13.07 7.73 20.43
N GLU A 397 12.01 8.48 20.10
CA GLU A 397 12.09 9.60 19.17
C GLU A 397 12.94 10.75 19.72
N ASP A 398 12.77 11.09 20.99
CA ASP A 398 13.55 12.17 21.61
C ASP A 398 15.03 11.82 21.72
N LYS A 399 15.35 10.57 22.07
CA LYS A 399 16.73 10.08 22.05
C LYS A 399 17.29 10.04 20.62
N GLY A 400 16.47 9.60 19.67
CA GLY A 400 16.75 9.52 18.23
C GLY A 400 17.26 10.83 17.63
N LYS A 401 16.68 11.97 18.01
CA LYS A 401 17.05 13.32 17.50
C LYS A 401 18.52 13.68 17.70
N THR A 402 19.19 13.06 18.67
CA THR A 402 20.60 13.33 18.99
C THR A 402 21.56 12.29 18.43
N TYR A 403 21.04 11.24 17.78
CA TYR A 403 21.86 10.19 17.20
C TYR A 403 22.52 10.64 15.89
N GLU A 404 23.78 10.29 15.72
CA GLU A 404 24.48 10.40 14.45
C GLU A 404 25.16 9.06 14.14
N SER A 405 24.78 8.43 13.02
CA SER A 405 25.47 7.23 12.53
C SER A 405 26.79 7.61 11.88
N LYS A 406 27.88 6.91 12.22
CA LYS A 406 29.21 7.09 11.61
C LYS A 406 29.74 5.81 10.96
N ILE A 407 28.85 4.91 10.55
CA ILE A 407 29.22 3.60 10.01
C ILE A 407 29.73 3.73 8.57
N PHE A 408 28.95 4.42 7.73
CA PHE A 408 29.33 4.83 6.37
C PHE A 408 29.00 6.29 6.17
N SER A 409 29.78 7.01 5.36
CA SER A 409 29.55 8.44 5.12
C SER A 409 28.28 8.74 4.34
N TRP A 410 27.70 7.74 3.69
CA TRP A 410 26.50 7.88 2.84
C TRP A 410 25.24 7.32 3.47
N TRP A 411 25.36 6.68 4.63
CA TRP A 411 24.26 6.02 5.28
C TRP A 411 24.07 6.59 6.68
N SER A 412 22.87 7.09 6.91
CA SER A 412 22.41 7.57 8.21
C SER A 412 21.01 7.04 8.48
N PHE A 413 20.68 6.91 9.77
CA PHE A 413 19.36 6.55 10.21
C PHE A 413 19.09 7.27 11.53
N THR A 414 17.82 7.52 11.82
CA THR A 414 17.38 8.02 13.13
C THR A 414 16.65 6.88 13.82
N PRO A 415 17.12 6.40 14.97
CA PRO A 415 16.36 5.45 15.78
C PRO A 415 14.95 5.97 16.02
N SER A 416 13.95 5.18 15.63
CA SER A 416 12.54 5.53 15.76
C SER A 416 11.79 4.52 16.61
N SER A 417 10.68 4.98 17.19
CA SER A 417 9.73 4.19 17.98
C SER A 417 8.90 3.22 17.11
N TYR A 418 8.93 3.39 15.79
CA TYR A 418 8.06 2.72 14.82
C TYR A 418 8.06 1.20 14.99
N TYR A 419 9.23 0.57 14.90
CA TYR A 419 9.34 -0.90 15.00
C TYR A 419 8.94 -1.41 16.39
N PHE A 420 9.16 -0.62 17.44
CA PHE A 420 8.75 -0.98 18.80
C PHE A 420 7.24 -1.01 18.93
N TYR A 421 6.53 0.04 18.49
CA TYR A 421 5.06 0.06 18.53
C TYR A 421 4.43 -0.98 17.62
N GLN A 422 4.98 -1.18 16.42
CA GLN A 422 4.53 -2.24 15.52
C GLN A 422 4.60 -3.61 16.20
N PHE A 423 5.73 -3.91 16.84
CA PHE A 423 5.96 -5.17 17.52
C PHE A 423 5.05 -5.35 18.74
N LEU A 424 4.97 -4.32 19.59
CA LEU A 424 4.09 -4.31 20.78
C LEU A 424 2.63 -4.58 20.38
N ILE A 425 2.10 -3.91 19.35
CA ILE A 425 0.68 -4.05 18.97
C ILE A 425 0.40 -5.39 18.28
N ASN A 426 1.29 -5.85 17.40
CA ASN A 426 1.06 -7.08 16.63
C ASN A 426 1.09 -8.32 17.54
N GLY A 427 2.05 -8.38 18.46
CA GLY A 427 2.26 -9.50 19.38
C GLY A 427 1.48 -9.43 20.69
N ALA A 428 0.85 -8.31 21.04
CA ALA A 428 0.19 -8.17 22.34
C ALA A 428 -0.96 -9.16 22.56
N ASN A 429 -0.96 -9.77 23.74
CA ASN A 429 -2.13 -10.48 24.30
C ASN A 429 -3.14 -9.49 24.93
N GLU A 430 -4.24 -10.00 25.48
CA GLU A 430 -5.31 -9.14 26.03
C GLU A 430 -4.85 -8.26 27.21
N GLU A 431 -4.07 -8.79 28.14
CA GLU A 431 -3.50 -8.04 29.28
C GLU A 431 -2.55 -6.93 28.81
N GLN A 432 -1.72 -7.22 27.82
CA GLN A 432 -0.78 -6.26 27.23
C GLN A 432 -1.48 -5.16 26.44
N LEU A 433 -2.57 -5.49 25.75
CA LEU A 433 -3.42 -4.50 25.10
C LEU A 433 -4.06 -3.56 26.13
N GLU A 434 -4.50 -4.08 27.28
CA GLU A 434 -5.01 -3.26 28.38
C GLU A 434 -3.95 -2.28 28.92
N LEU A 435 -2.69 -2.70 29.04
CA LEU A 435 -1.59 -1.81 29.43
C LEU A 435 -1.44 -0.62 28.47
N ILE A 436 -1.46 -0.88 27.15
CA ILE A 436 -1.40 0.19 26.13
C ILE A 436 -2.62 1.13 26.21
N ALA A 437 -3.80 0.62 26.58
CA ALA A 437 -5.05 1.38 26.61
C ALA A 437 -4.95 2.63 27.50
N ASN A 438 -4.13 2.56 28.55
CA ASN A 438 -3.90 3.67 29.47
C ASN A 438 -3.18 4.85 28.81
N ASP A 439 -2.36 4.58 27.79
CA ASP A 439 -1.45 5.53 27.14
C ASP A 439 -1.74 5.71 25.64
N LEU A 440 -3.00 5.49 25.20
CA LEU A 440 -3.42 5.63 23.79
C LEU A 440 -2.94 6.93 23.12
N GLU A 441 -2.94 8.04 23.83
CA GLU A 441 -2.55 9.35 23.29
C GLU A 441 -1.03 9.48 23.06
N ILE A 442 -0.21 8.61 23.67
CA ILE A 442 1.24 8.58 23.45
C ILE A 442 1.57 7.89 22.12
N LEU A 443 0.75 6.95 21.66
CA LEU A 443 0.98 6.28 20.38
C LEU A 443 0.93 7.28 19.23
N PRO A 444 1.83 7.20 18.23
CA PRO A 444 1.65 7.90 16.97
C PRO A 444 0.33 7.53 16.29
N THR A 445 -0.19 8.40 15.43
CA THR A 445 -1.55 8.31 14.88
C THR A 445 -1.81 6.98 14.17
N GLU A 446 -0.88 6.53 13.34
CA GLU A 446 -0.93 5.27 12.61
C GLU A 446 -1.01 4.05 13.54
N PHE A 447 -0.35 4.11 14.70
CA PHE A 447 -0.36 3.04 15.69
C PHE A 447 -1.63 3.04 16.53
N ARG A 448 -2.26 4.20 16.76
CA ARG A 448 -3.58 4.27 17.40
C ARG A 448 -4.62 3.50 16.58
N GLU A 449 -4.61 3.66 15.26
CA GLU A 449 -5.53 2.97 14.36
C GLU A 449 -5.30 1.45 14.37
N SER A 450 -4.04 1.03 14.24
CA SER A 450 -3.64 -0.39 14.30
C SER A 450 -4.04 -1.03 15.63
N TYR A 451 -3.75 -0.35 16.74
CA TYR A 451 -4.11 -0.78 18.09
C TYR A 451 -5.63 -0.93 18.27
N ILE A 452 -6.41 0.07 17.88
CA ILE A 452 -7.88 0.02 17.99
C ILE A 452 -8.46 -1.11 17.15
N ARG A 453 -7.94 -1.33 15.93
CA ARG A 453 -8.35 -2.47 15.09
C ARG A 453 -7.99 -3.82 15.72
N LYS A 454 -6.85 -3.92 16.41
CA LYS A 454 -6.44 -5.13 17.12
C LYS A 454 -7.34 -5.43 18.32
N VAL A 455 -7.72 -4.41 19.11
CA VAL A 455 -8.64 -4.57 20.26
C VAL A 455 -10.07 -4.87 19.82
N PHE A 456 -10.53 -4.25 18.72
CA PHE A 456 -11.90 -4.28 18.24
C PHE A 456 -12.03 -4.82 16.79
N PRO A 457 -11.54 -6.02 16.46
CA PRO A 457 -11.39 -6.47 15.07
C PRO A 457 -12.72 -6.68 14.33
N LYS A 458 -13.85 -6.81 15.04
CA LYS A 458 -15.20 -6.92 14.45
C LYS A 458 -16.02 -5.63 14.55
N ASP A 459 -15.55 -4.70 15.38
CA ASP A 459 -16.31 -3.56 15.89
C ASP A 459 -15.73 -2.20 15.50
N TYR A 460 -14.48 -2.20 15.05
CA TYR A 460 -13.81 -1.03 14.47
C TYR A 460 -14.53 -0.56 13.21
N SER A 461 -14.48 0.75 12.97
CA SER A 461 -15.12 1.38 11.82
C SER A 461 -14.12 2.26 11.08
N TYR A 462 -13.96 2.02 9.77
CA TYR A 462 -12.99 2.77 8.95
C TYR A 462 -13.43 4.22 8.62
N SER A 463 -14.69 4.59 8.86
CA SER A 463 -15.21 5.93 8.57
C SER A 463 -16.59 6.13 9.18
N PHE A 464 -17.08 7.38 9.20
CA PHE A 464 -18.47 7.67 9.56
C PHE A 464 -19.48 6.93 8.64
N TYR A 465 -19.18 6.80 7.35
CA TYR A 465 -20.04 6.07 6.41
C TYR A 465 -20.19 4.59 6.80
N ASN A 466 -19.09 3.93 7.17
CA ASN A 466 -19.13 2.53 7.58
C ASN A 466 -19.84 2.37 8.92
N TYR A 467 -19.67 3.31 9.85
CA TYR A 467 -20.44 3.37 11.09
C TYR A 467 -21.96 3.38 10.82
N GLU A 468 -22.46 4.21 9.90
CA GLU A 468 -23.90 4.28 9.64
C GLU A 468 -24.50 2.97 9.12
N GLN A 469 -23.71 2.18 8.38
CA GLN A 469 -24.13 0.86 7.95
C GLN A 469 -24.05 -0.17 9.08
N ASP A 470 -23.00 -0.09 9.90
CA ASP A 470 -22.75 -1.00 11.02
C ASP A 470 -23.64 -0.74 12.24
N ALA A 471 -24.15 0.48 12.44
CA ALA A 471 -25.12 0.82 13.48
C ALA A 471 -26.42 0.00 13.34
N LYS A 472 -26.68 -0.60 12.18
CA LYS A 472 -27.80 -1.52 11.94
C LYS A 472 -27.54 -2.94 12.46
N LYS A 473 -26.32 -3.26 12.91
CA LYS A 473 -26.00 -4.55 13.54
C LYS A 473 -26.79 -4.67 14.84
N LYS A 474 -27.48 -5.80 15.01
CA LYS A 474 -28.35 -6.06 16.18
C LYS A 474 -27.61 -6.57 17.42
N GLU A 475 -26.34 -6.94 17.28
CA GLU A 475 -25.56 -7.52 18.37
C GLU A 475 -25.16 -6.45 19.39
N ARG A 476 -25.64 -6.60 20.63
CA ARG A 476 -25.24 -5.75 21.75
C ARG A 476 -23.91 -6.22 22.33
N LEU A 477 -23.03 -5.26 22.60
CA LEU A 477 -21.75 -5.47 23.27
C LEU A 477 -21.95 -5.46 24.79
N ASN A 478 -21.55 -6.53 25.47
CA ASN A 478 -21.67 -6.68 26.92
C ASN A 478 -20.35 -6.34 27.61
N TYR A 479 -20.04 -5.05 27.71
CA TYR A 479 -18.94 -4.56 28.53
C TYR A 479 -19.48 -4.11 29.88
N ASP A 480 -18.91 -4.58 30.98
CA ASP A 480 -19.25 -4.10 32.32
C ASP A 480 -18.80 -2.64 32.52
N GLU A 481 -19.25 -2.01 33.60
CA GLU A 481 -18.97 -0.59 33.90
C GLU A 481 -17.47 -0.30 34.07
N ASN A 482 -16.71 -1.27 34.58
CA ASN A 482 -15.29 -1.15 34.90
C ASN A 482 -14.39 -1.78 33.82
N SER A 483 -14.97 -2.26 32.72
CA SER A 483 -14.22 -2.84 31.60
C SER A 483 -13.22 -1.84 31.03
N TRP A 484 -11.96 -2.25 30.89
CA TRP A 484 -10.94 -1.43 30.24
C TRP A 484 -11.28 -1.14 28.77
N LYS A 485 -12.00 -2.05 28.08
CA LYS A 485 -12.47 -1.82 26.70
C LYS A 485 -13.51 -0.70 26.64
N ARG A 486 -14.37 -0.57 27.66
CA ARG A 486 -15.28 0.57 27.80
C ARG A 486 -14.51 1.86 28.07
N ALA A 487 -13.52 1.82 28.97
CA ALA A 487 -12.65 2.98 29.21
C ALA A 487 -11.90 3.40 27.93
N LEU A 488 -11.47 2.45 27.12
CA LEU A 488 -10.85 2.69 25.82
C LEU A 488 -11.85 3.26 24.80
N ALA A 489 -13.07 2.76 24.75
CA ALA A 489 -14.14 3.31 23.89
C ALA A 489 -14.38 4.79 24.20
N ARG A 490 -14.38 5.17 25.48
CA ARG A 490 -14.46 6.57 25.93
C ARG A 490 -13.29 7.40 25.39
N LYS A 491 -12.06 6.88 25.39
CA LYS A 491 -10.90 7.58 24.79
C LYS A 491 -11.03 7.69 23.27
N ALA A 492 -11.41 6.62 22.60
CA ALA A 492 -11.55 6.57 21.14
C ALA A 492 -12.57 7.60 20.62
N ILE A 493 -13.74 7.71 21.26
CA ILE A 493 -14.77 8.68 20.85
C ILE A 493 -14.35 10.15 21.10
N TYR A 494 -13.48 10.40 22.09
CA TYR A 494 -12.89 11.73 22.31
C TYR A 494 -11.77 12.07 21.31
N ASN A 495 -11.15 11.09 20.66
CA ASN A 495 -10.04 11.33 19.76
C ASN A 495 -10.46 12.19 18.54
N ARG A 496 -9.51 12.91 17.94
CA ARG A 496 -9.77 13.76 16.76
C ARG A 496 -9.61 13.02 15.43
N ASN A 497 -8.91 11.89 15.43
CA ASN A 497 -8.80 11.02 14.27
C ASN A 497 -10.19 10.41 13.96
N GLU A 498 -10.61 10.52 12.70
CA GLU A 498 -11.94 10.10 12.27
C GLU A 498 -12.21 8.62 12.55
N LEU A 499 -11.25 7.74 12.25
CA LEU A 499 -11.39 6.29 12.41
C LEU A 499 -11.60 5.91 13.88
N LEU A 500 -10.84 6.52 14.77
CA LEU A 500 -11.00 6.30 16.21
C LEU A 500 -12.34 6.81 16.71
N MET A 501 -12.75 8.00 16.26
CA MET A 501 -14.01 8.62 16.64
C MET A 501 -15.21 7.80 16.15
N SER A 502 -15.20 7.35 14.89
CA SER A 502 -16.25 6.49 14.33
C SER A 502 -16.29 5.11 14.98
N THR A 503 -15.13 4.58 15.38
CA THR A 503 -15.06 3.35 16.19
C THR A 503 -15.67 3.55 17.56
N GLY A 504 -15.34 4.65 18.26
CA GLY A 504 -15.95 5.00 19.53
C GLY A 504 -17.48 5.10 19.45
N LEU A 505 -18.00 5.74 18.40
CA LEU A 505 -19.45 5.80 18.12
C LEU A 505 -20.07 4.43 17.87
N SER A 506 -19.42 3.56 17.07
CA SER A 506 -19.84 2.18 16.81
C SER A 506 -19.96 1.35 18.11
N LEU A 507 -19.04 1.56 19.05
CA LEU A 507 -19.05 0.88 20.35
C LEU A 507 -20.16 1.45 21.24
N PHE A 508 -20.27 2.78 21.33
CA PHE A 508 -21.30 3.46 22.12
C PHE A 508 -22.72 3.08 21.67
N SER A 509 -22.96 2.92 20.36
CA SER A 509 -24.28 2.54 19.84
C SER A 509 -24.68 1.09 20.13
N ARG A 510 -23.76 0.24 20.59
CA ARG A 510 -24.02 -1.19 20.82
C ARG A 510 -23.78 -1.64 22.25
N MET A 511 -23.12 -0.83 23.08
CA MET A 511 -22.95 -1.11 24.51
C MET A 511 -24.06 -0.46 25.35
N HIS A 512 -24.34 -1.01 26.53
CA HIS A 512 -25.15 -0.31 27.52
C HIS A 512 -24.41 0.95 28.00
N LEU A 513 -24.95 2.15 27.88
CA LEU A 513 -24.29 3.39 28.32
C LEU A 513 -24.55 3.60 29.81
N TYR A 514 -23.53 3.60 30.68
CA TYR A 514 -23.66 4.02 32.08
C TYR A 514 -23.58 5.56 32.17
N ASP A 515 -23.78 6.11 33.37
CA ASP A 515 -23.91 7.55 33.55
C ASP A 515 -22.67 8.31 33.06
N LYS A 516 -21.48 7.79 33.34
CA LYS A 516 -20.21 8.34 32.82
C LYS A 516 -20.09 8.29 31.29
N ASP A 517 -20.72 7.33 30.62
CA ASP A 517 -20.74 7.28 29.14
C ASP A 517 -21.69 8.35 28.58
N LEU A 518 -22.83 8.56 29.25
CA LEU A 518 -23.81 9.59 28.88
C LEU A 518 -23.22 10.99 29.08
N GLU A 519 -22.55 11.25 30.21
CA GLU A 519 -21.83 12.50 30.45
C GLU A 519 -20.84 12.82 29.32
N ILE A 520 -20.13 11.80 28.82
CA ILE A 520 -19.20 11.94 27.70
C ILE A 520 -19.92 12.24 26.39
N ALA A 521 -21.01 11.52 26.09
CA ALA A 521 -21.83 11.77 24.91
C ALA A 521 -22.40 13.21 24.91
N GLU A 522 -22.88 13.67 26.07
CA GLU A 522 -23.38 15.02 26.28
C GLU A 522 -22.27 16.07 26.14
N ASP A 523 -21.09 15.85 26.74
CA ASP A 523 -19.97 16.79 26.64
C ASP A 523 -19.46 16.95 25.20
N LEU A 524 -19.39 15.84 24.45
CA LEU A 524 -18.97 15.85 23.05
C LEU A 524 -19.88 16.70 22.14
N LEU A 525 -21.14 16.94 22.52
CA LEU A 525 -22.05 17.84 21.79
C LEU A 525 -21.65 19.32 21.86
N ARG A 526 -20.60 19.67 22.62
CA ARG A 526 -19.91 20.97 22.49
C ARG A 526 -19.12 21.10 21.18
N ARG A 527 -18.76 19.98 20.54
CA ARG A 527 -17.98 19.97 19.31
C ARG A 527 -18.88 20.29 18.12
N LYS A 528 -18.39 21.11 17.19
CA LYS A 528 -19.10 21.50 15.96
C LYS A 528 -18.97 20.50 14.81
N HIS A 529 -18.52 19.28 15.10
CA HIS A 529 -18.34 18.25 14.09
C HIS A 529 -19.69 17.61 13.72
N LYS A 530 -20.17 17.88 12.50
CA LYS A 530 -21.51 17.51 12.03
C LYS A 530 -21.86 16.03 12.25
N ASN A 531 -21.04 15.09 11.73
CA ASN A 531 -21.39 13.66 11.79
C ASN A 531 -21.41 13.14 13.23
N LEU A 532 -20.36 13.41 14.02
CA LEU A 532 -20.32 13.14 15.46
C LEU A 532 -21.58 13.63 16.18
N ARG A 533 -21.96 14.90 15.98
CA ARG A 533 -23.16 15.48 16.60
C ARG A 533 -24.42 14.73 16.20
N THR A 534 -24.63 14.50 14.91
CA THR A 534 -25.79 13.74 14.41
C THR A 534 -25.84 12.33 15.00
N SER A 535 -24.71 11.62 15.07
CA SER A 535 -24.64 10.27 15.64
C SER A 535 -24.93 10.26 17.14
N LEU A 536 -24.39 11.22 17.90
CA LEU A 536 -24.64 11.33 19.35
C LEU A 536 -26.10 11.69 19.66
N ILE A 537 -26.71 12.59 18.88
CA ILE A 537 -28.13 12.93 19.04
C ILE A 537 -29.01 11.69 18.79
N LYS A 538 -28.76 10.96 17.69
CA LYS A 538 -29.47 9.69 17.41
C LYS A 538 -29.33 8.70 18.56
N LEU A 539 -28.12 8.52 19.06
CA LEU A 539 -27.81 7.65 20.19
C LEU A 539 -28.60 8.03 21.46
N LEU A 540 -28.60 9.31 21.82
CA LEU A 540 -29.27 9.80 23.04
C LEU A 540 -30.79 9.75 22.90
N VAL A 541 -31.34 10.02 21.71
CA VAL A 541 -32.77 9.91 21.44
C VAL A 541 -33.24 8.47 21.62
N GLU A 542 -32.46 7.44 21.29
CA GLU A 542 -32.89 6.04 21.46
C GLU A 542 -32.90 5.52 22.92
N LEU A 543 -32.52 6.35 23.90
CA LEU A 543 -32.49 5.96 25.32
C LEU A 543 -33.90 5.67 25.91
N PRO A 544 -33.98 4.83 26.97
CA PRO A 544 -35.20 4.69 27.77
C PRO A 544 -35.67 6.03 28.34
N ALA A 545 -36.99 6.17 28.54
CA ALA A 545 -37.66 7.44 28.85
C ALA A 545 -36.98 8.26 29.96
N ASP A 546 -36.67 7.66 31.10
CA ASP A 546 -36.06 8.39 32.22
C ASP A 546 -34.66 8.93 31.89
N ARG A 547 -33.83 8.13 31.21
CA ARG A 547 -32.47 8.52 30.80
C ARG A 547 -32.47 9.54 29.67
N LEU A 548 -33.40 9.38 28.72
CA LEU A 548 -33.65 10.36 27.66
C LEU A 548 -34.02 11.73 28.25
N ARG A 549 -34.98 11.76 29.19
CA ARG A 549 -35.43 13.00 29.86
C ARG A 549 -34.29 13.67 30.60
N ASN A 550 -33.51 12.90 31.37
CA ASN A 550 -32.36 13.43 32.11
C ASN A 550 -31.31 14.02 31.15
N SER A 551 -30.90 13.28 30.12
CA SER A 551 -29.89 13.74 29.17
C SER A 551 -30.36 14.98 28.40
N THR A 552 -31.62 15.00 27.97
CA THR A 552 -32.21 16.16 27.27
C THR A 552 -32.25 17.39 28.19
N THR A 553 -32.64 17.21 29.46
CA THR A 553 -32.67 18.29 30.46
C THR A 553 -31.27 18.85 30.72
N ASN A 554 -30.26 17.98 30.86
CA ASN A 554 -28.86 18.38 31.01
C ASN A 554 -28.40 19.25 29.82
N LEU A 555 -28.73 18.83 28.59
CA LEU A 555 -28.34 19.54 27.38
C LEU A 555 -29.01 20.91 27.24
N VAL A 556 -30.32 21.01 27.44
CA VAL A 556 -31.05 22.29 27.29
C VAL A 556 -30.71 23.29 28.41
N THR A 557 -30.32 22.81 29.59
CA THR A 557 -29.86 23.67 30.69
C THR A 557 -28.36 23.99 30.63
N ALA A 558 -27.61 23.36 29.72
CA ALA A 558 -26.16 23.49 29.64
C ALA A 558 -25.67 24.95 29.44
N LYS A 559 -24.46 25.20 29.95
CA LYS A 559 -23.77 26.50 29.74
C LYS A 559 -23.36 26.68 28.27
N SER A 560 -22.99 25.60 27.58
CA SER A 560 -22.58 25.64 26.17
C SER A 560 -23.76 25.89 25.25
N ILE A 561 -23.65 26.87 24.34
CA ILE A 561 -24.65 27.11 23.29
C ILE A 561 -24.80 25.86 22.41
N ASP A 562 -23.68 25.25 21.98
CA ASP A 562 -23.71 24.10 21.08
C ASP A 562 -24.42 22.87 21.69
N GLN A 563 -24.28 22.65 23.01
CA GLN A 563 -25.02 21.60 23.73
C GLN A 563 -26.51 21.92 23.83
N ARG A 564 -26.86 23.18 24.12
CA ARG A 564 -28.27 23.57 24.18
C ARG A 564 -28.97 23.44 22.83
N ILE A 565 -28.29 23.81 21.74
CA ILE A 565 -28.80 23.56 20.39
C ILE A 565 -29.01 22.05 20.19
N ALA A 566 -28.16 21.18 20.75
CA ALA A 566 -28.34 19.72 20.65
C ALA A 566 -29.57 19.24 21.43
N GLY A 567 -29.78 19.78 22.63
CA GLY A 567 -30.98 19.53 23.41
C GLY A 567 -32.25 19.97 22.68
N LEU A 568 -32.25 21.17 22.08
CA LEU A 568 -33.36 21.66 21.27
C LEU A 568 -33.61 20.78 20.03
N GLU A 569 -32.55 20.34 19.36
CA GLU A 569 -32.63 19.41 18.23
C GLU A 569 -33.22 18.06 18.64
N MET A 570 -32.84 17.52 19.81
CA MET A 570 -33.47 16.32 20.38
C MET A 570 -34.97 16.54 20.65
N LEU A 571 -35.34 17.69 21.25
CA LEU A 571 -36.75 18.03 21.48
C LEU A 571 -37.54 18.11 20.17
N THR A 572 -36.95 18.63 19.09
CA THR A 572 -37.61 18.69 17.78
C THR A 572 -37.88 17.29 17.25
N LEU A 573 -36.89 16.38 17.31
CA LEU A 573 -37.08 14.99 16.88
C LEU A 573 -38.17 14.28 17.68
N LEU A 574 -38.22 14.50 19.00
CA LEU A 574 -39.25 13.95 19.87
C LEU A 574 -40.65 14.49 19.54
N HIS A 575 -40.76 15.77 19.22
CA HIS A 575 -42.00 16.41 18.80
C HIS A 575 -42.50 15.85 17.47
N ASP A 576 -41.64 15.79 16.45
CA ASP A 576 -41.95 15.28 15.12
C ASP A 576 -42.42 13.80 15.17
N GLU A 577 -41.85 13.01 16.10
CA GLU A 577 -42.24 11.62 16.34
C GLU A 577 -43.43 11.43 17.29
N ASN A 578 -44.03 12.51 17.82
CA ASN A 578 -45.07 12.49 18.86
C ASN A 578 -44.67 11.65 20.10
N ARG A 579 -43.40 11.74 20.50
CA ARG A 579 -42.82 10.94 21.59
C ARG A 579 -42.47 11.84 22.78
N GLN A 580 -42.93 11.48 23.97
CA GLN A 580 -42.71 12.27 25.20
C GLN A 580 -43.30 13.70 25.13
N SER A 581 -44.44 13.91 24.48
CA SER A 581 -45.01 15.25 24.18
C SER A 581 -45.11 16.18 25.39
N ASN A 582 -45.65 15.72 26.54
CA ASN A 582 -45.74 16.54 27.76
C ASN A 582 -44.37 17.03 28.24
N PHE A 583 -43.35 16.17 28.18
CA PHE A 583 -41.99 16.55 28.55
C PHE A 583 -41.43 17.58 27.56
N VAL A 584 -41.70 17.42 26.27
CA VAL A 584 -41.27 18.38 25.26
C VAL A 584 -41.91 19.75 25.49
N GLU A 585 -43.22 19.82 25.68
CA GLU A 585 -43.95 21.07 25.97
C GLU A 585 -43.43 21.74 27.23
N ASP A 586 -43.21 20.98 28.31
CA ASP A 586 -42.67 21.49 29.56
C ASP A 586 -41.25 22.06 29.39
N GLN A 587 -40.37 21.35 28.67
CA GLN A 587 -39.01 21.83 28.43
C GLN A 587 -38.98 23.07 27.54
N ILE A 588 -39.80 23.14 26.50
CA ILE A 588 -39.88 24.33 25.63
C ILE A 588 -40.43 25.54 26.40
N ARG A 589 -41.46 25.35 27.23
CA ARG A 589 -41.98 26.40 28.12
C ARG A 589 -40.87 26.93 29.04
N LEU A 590 -40.15 26.05 29.73
CA LEU A 590 -39.04 26.42 30.61
C LEU A 590 -37.89 27.09 29.85
N TYR A 591 -37.60 26.65 28.62
CA TYR A 591 -36.53 27.22 27.81
C TYR A 591 -36.82 28.65 27.36
N ASN A 592 -38.08 28.96 27.05
CA ASN A 592 -38.52 30.30 26.65
C ASN A 592 -38.43 31.34 27.79
N GLU A 593 -38.35 30.92 29.05
CA GLU A 593 -38.14 31.82 30.19
C GLU A 593 -36.68 32.32 30.29
N ARG A 594 -35.78 31.84 29.43
CA ARG A 594 -34.36 32.18 29.49
C ARG A 594 -34.10 33.62 29.05
N PRO A 595 -33.29 34.40 29.80
CA PRO A 595 -33.12 35.83 29.53
C PRO A 595 -32.39 36.14 28.20
N LYS A 596 -31.67 35.17 27.64
CA LYS A 596 -30.94 35.34 26.38
C LYS A 596 -31.02 34.07 25.54
N ILE A 597 -31.61 34.22 24.36
CA ILE A 597 -31.75 33.21 23.32
C ILE A 597 -31.02 33.73 22.07
N THR A 598 -30.16 32.91 21.48
CA THR A 598 -29.44 33.27 20.24
C THR A 598 -30.30 33.02 19.01
N LYS A 599 -29.95 33.64 17.88
CA LYS A 599 -30.64 33.40 16.59
C LYS A 599 -30.70 31.91 16.22
N ASN A 600 -29.62 31.16 16.47
CA ASN A 600 -29.58 29.73 16.15
C ASN A 600 -30.49 28.90 17.08
N GLU A 601 -30.60 29.27 18.36
CA GLU A 601 -31.56 28.62 19.28
C GLU A 601 -33.00 28.96 18.88
N GLN A 602 -33.25 30.21 18.47
CA GLN A 602 -34.56 30.66 18.01
C GLN A 602 -35.07 29.84 16.82
N VAL A 603 -34.22 29.52 15.85
CA VAL A 603 -34.57 28.66 14.70
C VAL A 603 -35.16 27.31 15.11
N TYR A 604 -34.74 26.75 16.25
CA TYR A 604 -35.33 25.51 16.76
C TYR A 604 -36.63 25.77 17.53
N LEU A 605 -36.70 26.84 18.32
CA LEU A 605 -37.90 27.21 19.09
C LEU A 605 -39.09 27.57 18.19
N ASP A 606 -38.82 28.20 17.05
CA ASP A 606 -39.85 28.58 16.07
C ASP A 606 -40.62 27.35 15.55
N LYS A 607 -40.01 26.15 15.58
CA LYS A 607 -40.67 24.90 15.16
C LYS A 607 -41.77 24.42 16.11
N PHE A 608 -41.81 24.92 17.34
CA PHE A 608 -42.81 24.55 18.36
C PHE A 608 -43.87 25.64 18.56
N SER A 609 -43.76 26.74 17.81
CA SER A 609 -44.75 27.82 17.84
C SER A 609 -45.80 27.54 16.77
N ASP A 610 -47.08 27.70 17.10
CA ASP A 610 -48.21 27.60 16.15
C ASP A 610 -48.22 28.71 15.07
N ASN A 611 -47.13 29.46 14.93
CA ASN A 611 -46.95 30.52 13.96
C ASN A 611 -46.22 30.01 12.71
N ALA A 612 -46.62 28.85 12.19
CA ALA A 612 -46.28 28.52 10.82
C ALA A 612 -47.05 29.49 9.91
N GLU A 613 -46.47 30.65 9.60
CA GLU A 613 -46.84 31.35 8.37
C GLU A 613 -46.75 30.31 7.25
N GLU A 614 -47.87 29.98 6.61
CA GLU A 614 -47.87 29.06 5.48
C GLU A 614 -46.96 29.68 4.41
N PHE A 615 -45.81 29.05 4.18
CA PHE A 615 -44.90 29.45 3.11
C PHE A 615 -45.56 29.10 1.79
N ASP A 616 -46.03 30.14 1.11
CA ASP A 616 -46.77 30.02 -0.12
C ASP A 616 -46.23 31.00 -1.16
N PHE A 617 -46.87 31.02 -2.33
CA PHE A 617 -46.45 31.92 -3.40
C PHE A 617 -46.62 33.40 -3.04
N SER A 618 -47.53 33.74 -2.12
CA SER A 618 -47.86 35.12 -1.78
C SER A 618 -46.80 35.79 -0.90
N ASN A 619 -46.06 35.01 -0.11
CA ASN A 619 -44.91 35.49 0.68
C ASN A 619 -43.54 35.03 0.16
N GLY A 620 -43.49 34.50 -1.07
CA GLY A 620 -42.26 34.07 -1.71
C GLY A 620 -41.57 32.93 -0.97
N PHE A 621 -42.35 32.10 -0.27
CA PHE A 621 -41.87 31.05 0.64
C PHE A 621 -40.90 31.58 1.72
N GLY A 622 -41.06 32.84 2.13
CA GLY A 622 -40.18 33.52 3.09
C GLY A 622 -38.81 33.92 2.54
N ALA A 623 -38.53 33.66 1.25
CA ALA A 623 -37.27 34.00 0.61
C ALA A 623 -37.27 35.38 -0.06
N ILE A 624 -38.46 35.96 -0.31
CA ILE A 624 -38.63 37.21 -1.03
C ILE A 624 -39.64 38.09 -0.28
N ASP A 625 -39.20 39.27 0.14
CA ASP A 625 -40.08 40.33 0.64
C ASP A 625 -40.55 41.17 -0.56
N TYR A 626 -41.77 40.88 -1.05
CA TYR A 626 -42.34 41.54 -2.23
C TYR A 626 -42.62 43.03 -1.99
N ASP A 627 -42.82 43.45 -0.74
CA ASP A 627 -43.08 44.84 -0.37
C ASP A 627 -41.79 45.67 -0.25
N ASN A 628 -40.62 45.00 -0.30
CA ASN A 628 -39.31 45.60 -0.14
C ASN A 628 -38.30 45.13 -1.20
N LEU A 629 -38.76 44.97 -2.45
CA LEU A 629 -37.89 44.64 -3.56
C LEU A 629 -36.94 45.81 -3.88
N THR A 630 -35.65 45.51 -4.01
CA THR A 630 -34.67 46.50 -4.48
C THR A 630 -35.01 46.89 -5.93
N PRO A 631 -34.91 48.18 -6.31
CA PRO A 631 -35.10 48.59 -7.70
C PRO A 631 -34.16 47.82 -8.62
N LEU A 632 -34.68 47.39 -9.78
CA LEU A 632 -33.89 46.71 -10.80
C LEU A 632 -32.62 47.53 -11.12
N TYR A 633 -31.46 46.97 -10.78
CA TYR A 633 -30.18 47.58 -11.08
C TYR A 633 -29.96 47.60 -12.59
N ILE A 634 -29.89 48.81 -13.16
CA ILE A 634 -29.49 48.99 -14.57
C ILE A 634 -27.97 48.84 -14.65
N PRO A 635 -27.42 47.82 -15.33
CA PRO A 635 -25.99 47.63 -15.41
C PRO A 635 -25.31 48.83 -16.09
N GLN A 636 -24.40 49.49 -15.38
CA GLN A 636 -23.52 50.49 -16.00
C GLN A 636 -22.28 49.80 -16.60
N SER A 637 -21.93 50.16 -17.84
CA SER A 637 -20.72 49.65 -18.50
C SER A 637 -19.48 50.11 -17.73
N ARG A 638 -18.74 49.15 -17.16
CA ARG A 638 -17.46 49.40 -16.45
C ARG A 638 -16.23 49.28 -17.36
N PHE A 639 -16.42 49.01 -18.65
CA PHE A 639 -15.32 48.95 -19.61
C PHE A 639 -15.15 50.31 -20.28
N GLU A 640 -14.13 51.05 -19.87
CA GLU A 640 -13.68 52.23 -20.62
C GLU A 640 -13.19 51.79 -21.99
N LYS A 641 -13.79 52.32 -23.06
CA LYS A 641 -13.23 52.19 -24.42
C LYS A 641 -11.93 53.00 -24.48
N LYS A 642 -10.80 52.33 -24.26
CA LYS A 642 -9.49 52.90 -24.61
C LYS A 642 -9.40 53.03 -26.12
N THR A 643 -9.62 54.25 -26.61
CA THR A 643 -9.27 54.62 -27.98
C THR A 643 -7.76 54.80 -28.02
N ASN A 644 -7.07 53.99 -28.82
CA ASN A 644 -5.63 54.13 -29.01
C ASN A 644 -5.38 55.20 -30.09
N PHE A 645 -4.26 55.92 -30.00
CA PHE A 645 -3.93 57.05 -30.89
C PHE A 645 -4.02 56.71 -32.39
N PHE A 646 -3.79 55.45 -32.77
CA PHE A 646 -3.89 54.97 -34.14
C PHE A 646 -5.33 54.94 -34.71
N ASP A 647 -6.37 54.80 -33.87
CA ASP A 647 -7.77 54.86 -34.31
C ASP A 647 -8.18 56.27 -34.77
N LYS A 648 -7.52 57.31 -34.25
CA LYS A 648 -7.74 58.72 -34.64
C LYS A 648 -7.08 59.12 -35.96
N LEU A 649 -6.12 58.33 -36.45
CA LEU A 649 -5.39 58.58 -37.70
C LEU A 649 -5.94 57.77 -38.89
N GLY A 650 -7.04 57.04 -38.71
CA GLY A 650 -7.73 56.33 -39.79
C GLY A 650 -7.01 55.06 -40.30
N ILE A 651 -6.00 54.57 -39.57
CA ILE A 651 -5.32 53.31 -39.90
C ILE A 651 -5.86 52.23 -38.96
N THR A 652 -6.84 51.46 -39.45
CA THR A 652 -7.45 50.36 -38.70
C THR A 652 -6.53 49.14 -38.70
N THR A 653 -5.90 48.83 -37.58
CA THR A 653 -5.17 47.57 -37.37
C THR A 653 -5.60 46.88 -36.09
N SER A 654 -6.87 46.49 -35.97
CA SER A 654 -7.29 45.33 -35.15
C SER A 654 -8.80 45.14 -35.14
N GLU A 655 -9.24 43.89 -35.30
CA GLU A 655 -10.60 43.38 -35.09
C GLU A 655 -11.08 43.45 -33.62
N SER A 656 -10.84 44.55 -32.90
CA SER A 656 -11.08 44.62 -31.46
C SER A 656 -12.39 45.27 -31.03
N SER A 657 -13.32 45.56 -31.95
CA SER A 657 -14.64 46.14 -31.60
C SER A 657 -15.81 45.17 -31.59
N GLY A 658 -15.57 43.87 -31.83
CA GLY A 658 -16.60 42.83 -31.72
C GLY A 658 -16.86 42.43 -30.27
N PHE A 659 -18.13 42.32 -29.89
CA PHE A 659 -18.56 41.72 -28.61
C PHE A 659 -17.93 40.32 -28.47
N LYS A 660 -16.94 40.18 -27.58
CA LYS A 660 -16.07 38.99 -27.48
C LYS A 660 -16.76 37.69 -27.04
N PHE A 661 -18.05 37.75 -26.69
CA PHE A 661 -18.82 36.61 -26.23
C PHE A 661 -19.96 36.21 -27.17
N LYS A 662 -20.00 36.75 -28.40
CA LYS A 662 -21.04 36.43 -29.38
C LYS A 662 -21.14 34.92 -29.63
N ASP A 663 -20.01 34.21 -29.62
CA ASP A 663 -19.95 32.78 -29.90
C ASP A 663 -20.35 31.91 -28.68
N PHE A 664 -20.46 32.52 -27.49
CA PHE A 664 -20.86 31.85 -26.25
C PHE A 664 -22.32 32.12 -25.85
N ILE A 665 -22.99 33.06 -26.52
CA ILE A 665 -24.38 33.44 -26.22
C ILE A 665 -25.27 33.03 -27.40
N ASP A 666 -25.89 31.86 -27.29
CA ASP A 666 -26.97 31.46 -28.19
C ASP A 666 -28.30 32.05 -27.71
N ALA A 667 -28.57 33.28 -28.14
CA ALA A 667 -29.78 34.00 -27.79
C ALA A 667 -31.06 33.23 -28.17
N THR A 668 -31.03 32.47 -29.26
CA THR A 668 -32.17 31.67 -29.73
C THR A 668 -32.47 30.54 -28.76
N LYS A 669 -31.43 29.84 -28.30
CA LYS A 669 -31.55 28.79 -27.28
C LYS A 669 -32.05 29.36 -25.95
N ILE A 670 -31.52 30.50 -25.50
CA ILE A 670 -31.94 31.13 -24.25
C ILE A 670 -33.42 31.51 -24.31
N VAL A 671 -33.87 32.16 -25.38
CA VAL A 671 -35.28 32.53 -25.56
C VAL A 671 -36.17 31.28 -25.58
N LYS A 672 -35.74 30.21 -26.25
CA LYS A 672 -36.46 28.94 -26.30
C LYS A 672 -36.62 28.31 -24.91
N GLU A 673 -35.55 28.24 -24.13
CA GLU A 673 -35.58 27.65 -22.78
C GLU A 673 -36.41 28.50 -21.80
N VAL A 674 -36.32 29.83 -21.88
CA VAL A 674 -37.15 30.75 -21.07
C VAL A 674 -38.63 30.57 -21.40
N ASN A 675 -39.00 30.48 -22.68
CA ASN A 675 -40.39 30.22 -23.08
C ASN A 675 -40.85 28.83 -22.64
N THR A 676 -39.99 27.82 -22.71
CA THR A 676 -40.28 26.46 -22.20
C THR A 676 -40.56 26.48 -20.70
N LEU A 677 -39.78 27.25 -19.94
CA LEU A 677 -39.99 27.44 -18.50
C LEU A 677 -41.32 28.16 -18.21
N ILE A 678 -41.63 29.23 -18.96
CA ILE A 678 -42.91 29.95 -18.87
C ILE A 678 -44.08 29.01 -19.17
N ASP A 679 -43.97 28.17 -20.20
CA ASP A 679 -44.99 27.18 -20.53
C ASP A 679 -45.17 26.15 -19.42
N ILE A 680 -44.08 25.63 -18.85
CA ILE A 680 -44.14 24.69 -17.71
C ILE A 680 -44.84 25.33 -16.51
N VAL A 681 -44.46 26.56 -16.15
CA VAL A 681 -45.06 27.30 -15.03
C VAL A 681 -46.54 27.59 -15.31
N THR A 682 -46.90 27.97 -16.53
CA THR A 682 -48.27 28.27 -16.93
C THR A 682 -49.13 27.01 -16.94
N LYS A 683 -48.59 25.88 -17.42
CA LYS A 683 -49.30 24.59 -17.49
C LYS A 683 -49.55 23.97 -16.11
N ASN A 684 -48.69 24.26 -15.13
CA ASN A 684 -48.83 23.79 -13.75
C ASN A 684 -49.51 24.80 -12.82
N LYS A 685 -49.96 25.96 -13.33
CA LYS A 685 -50.57 27.04 -12.55
C LYS A 685 -51.94 26.67 -11.95
N ILE A 686 -52.57 25.56 -12.37
CA ILE A 686 -53.93 25.15 -11.95
C ILE A 686 -53.95 23.85 -11.12
N THR A 687 -52.85 23.11 -11.00
CA THR A 687 -52.90 21.76 -10.40
C THR A 687 -52.78 21.71 -8.87
N ASN A 688 -52.61 22.84 -8.18
CA ASN A 688 -52.44 22.85 -6.71
C ASN A 688 -53.45 23.74 -5.95
N ILE A 689 -54.72 23.78 -6.37
CA ILE A 689 -55.83 24.20 -5.48
C ILE A 689 -57.02 23.26 -5.66
N LYS A 690 -56.92 22.05 -5.09
CA LYS A 690 -58.07 21.23 -4.61
C LYS A 690 -57.63 19.93 -3.93
N GLN A 691 -56.71 20.00 -2.96
CA GLN A 691 -56.59 18.90 -1.99
C GLN A 691 -56.28 19.43 -0.60
N LYS A 692 -57.31 19.94 0.09
CA LYS A 692 -57.52 19.66 1.52
C LYS A 692 -59.02 19.72 1.84
N TYR A 693 -59.52 18.59 2.35
CA TYR A 693 -60.61 18.42 3.31
C TYR A 693 -61.93 19.18 3.13
N ILE A 694 -63.00 18.45 2.77
CA ILE A 694 -64.28 18.55 3.48
C ILE A 694 -64.76 17.13 3.83
N LYS A 695 -65.05 16.97 5.13
CA LYS A 695 -65.52 15.84 5.92
C LYS A 695 -66.71 15.05 5.34
N GLY A 696 -66.77 13.77 5.72
CA GLY A 696 -67.96 13.22 6.37
C GLY A 696 -68.86 12.29 5.56
N LYS A 697 -68.54 11.00 5.56
CA LYS A 697 -69.44 9.91 5.98
C LYS A 697 -68.63 8.68 6.32
#